data_AF-A0A286B6Q3-F1
#
_entry.id   AF-A0A286B6Q3-F1
#
_cell.length_a   1.000
_cell.length_b   1.000
_cell.length_c   1.000
_cell.angle_alpha   90.00
_cell.angle_beta   90.00
_cell.angle_gamma   90.00
#
_symmetry.space_group_name_H-M   'P 1'
#
loop_
_entity.id
_entity.type
_entity.pdbx_description
1 polymer ?
#
loop_
_entity_poly.entity_id
_entity_poly.type
_entity_poly.pdbx_seq_one_letter_code
_entity_poly.pdbx_strand_id
1 'polypeptide(L)'
;MRTTRPASMFRAVVSAIGIALILAACGGGGGGGGGAGFLPILPTTPPASDGNNPPADNPPDGPPDNPPPPPVQPVVSCADLSGKSLPASLISLPTQGATVTSATPVAAGDVGNTLGDYCRVRGTIQPVDPASQVINFAVNLPEKWNQKTIHFGGGGFDGVLIDGTEVIRFGPADKPAPLALGYATYGDDSGHQSGSITDGKFAANDEQLANYGGLSLKKTRDVAQALVLARYGMAPKHAYFLGTSTGGRDALSYIQRWPLDYDGVIANEPALNYTGTRLSNVAVGRALYRNGGVGWMNVTKTLLVQKTVMNACDKLDGAADNLISNVESCRLLNTQILASLRCPGGTDTGNTCLSDAQLDTVRAIENPLDFTTYSLANGVKRAGGYNILEGTLVAGPYTTRDLGTRAVPGNPATSLDANMYVTGDQWVKYFVTRIDAFDSLTFDPLDPGAYTARVTAVSNLTDATNPNLAPFFGHGGRLIMLHGLADEVISNNSTIDYYKQVVATLGQAAVDQGMRFYTVPGMGHGTGSFIPNWDSLAALEGWVEGGLAPATGIAADAVAGTYGRTRPLCRFPAWPKYRGSGSLDAAVNYSCVTEVGDPLACPNLPASVTSYKGGNSFGEELRVQIDPAAMTYAITIDASLQRTVGTQRTGSLIAEGNCSYSSAESGAVFSFGPGGVVSGGVNAPSGGGFAPLVAFQNTFAAAPVSGDFKSVANIFNAVGVQQGTGGTSAQSLAVRLRNAGTFQYCRDPVSGGFMIYDANCTQTEKGYVAYNTTRASFDLFTTSPTGSAVTTGGTLTGSMVIGLVNGVAVPVHLVRESAANAGLRVFGLQQSLTPGTADGSYALVSVKGENHDATVAGNGFNLAGAAAVLSYDAPVLGVVQADAGRPGNFIFNSGVLAFVSDPGANAALEFGVRH
;
A
#
# COMPACT_ATOMS: atom_id res chain seq x y z
N MET A 1 36.50 -11.84 45.57
CA MET A 1 37.97 -11.83 45.60
C MET A 1 38.47 -10.89 44.51
N ARG A 2 39.35 -9.95 44.90
CA ARG A 2 40.20 -9.03 44.12
C ARG A 2 39.56 -8.09 43.08
N THR A 3 39.20 -6.92 43.63
CA THR A 3 39.37 -5.56 43.11
C THR A 3 40.81 -5.29 42.60
N THR A 4 41.09 -4.40 41.63
CA THR A 4 41.14 -2.91 41.67
C THR A 4 41.50 -2.41 40.24
N ARG A 5 40.86 -1.41 39.58
CA ARG A 5 40.74 0.07 39.78
C ARG A 5 41.96 0.89 39.21
N PRO A 6 41.90 2.22 38.99
CA PRO A 6 41.22 2.99 37.92
C PRO A 6 42.09 4.21 37.43
N ALA A 7 41.54 5.16 36.65
CA ALA A 7 41.92 6.60 36.65
C ALA A 7 40.77 7.40 35.98
N SER A 8 39.88 8.12 36.67
CA SER A 8 39.96 9.45 37.34
C SER A 8 40.17 10.62 36.37
N MET A 9 39.12 11.36 36.00
CA MET A 9 38.55 12.58 36.64
C MET A 9 39.31 13.88 36.32
N PHE A 10 38.58 14.92 35.88
CA PHE A 10 38.33 16.22 36.56
C PHE A 10 37.46 17.14 35.65
N ARG A 11 36.23 17.49 36.07
CA ARG A 11 35.68 18.84 36.46
C ARG A 11 35.71 19.93 35.36
N ALA A 12 34.80 20.89 35.23
CA ALA A 12 33.47 21.29 35.74
C ALA A 12 33.20 22.69 35.07
N VAL A 13 32.00 23.11 34.65
CA VAL A 13 31.11 24.10 35.33
C VAL A 13 30.35 24.96 34.27
N VAL A 14 29.00 24.99 34.38
CA VAL A 14 27.99 26.10 34.22
C VAL A 14 27.69 26.77 32.86
N SER A 15 26.43 26.62 32.40
CA SER A 15 25.39 27.66 32.09
C SER A 15 24.30 27.02 31.20
N ALA A 16 23.05 26.83 31.63
CA ALA A 16 21.93 27.78 31.80
C ALA A 16 21.18 28.16 30.49
N ILE A 17 19.87 27.86 30.50
CA ILE A 17 18.73 28.46 29.75
C ILE A 17 18.46 27.97 28.32
N GLY A 18 17.18 27.62 28.07
CA GLY A 18 16.53 27.89 26.78
C GLY A 18 15.59 26.81 26.24
N ILE A 19 14.32 26.87 26.65
CA ILE A 19 13.19 26.27 25.92
C ILE A 19 12.98 27.06 24.61
N ALA A 20 12.77 26.40 23.48
CA ALA A 20 11.87 26.88 22.43
C ALA A 20 11.47 25.77 21.43
N LEU A 21 10.16 25.65 21.23
CA LEU A 21 9.46 24.94 20.16
C LEU A 21 9.81 25.49 18.77
N ILE A 22 9.66 24.69 17.71
CA ILE A 22 9.50 25.20 16.35
C ILE A 22 8.34 24.51 15.62
N LEU A 23 7.38 25.36 15.23
CA LEU A 23 6.30 25.17 14.26
C LEU A 23 6.83 25.07 12.82
N ALA A 24 6.05 24.43 11.96
CA ALA A 24 6.16 24.50 10.51
C ALA A 24 5.83 25.90 9.96
N ALA A 25 6.57 26.36 8.92
CA ALA A 25 6.10 27.27 7.86
C ALA A 25 7.18 27.44 6.77
N CYS A 26 6.74 27.51 5.51
CA CYS A 26 7.53 27.68 4.27
C CYS A 26 8.27 29.02 4.18
N GLY A 27 9.30 29.10 3.31
CA GLY A 27 9.76 30.37 2.72
C GLY A 27 11.25 30.43 2.39
N GLY A 28 11.60 30.34 1.11
CA GLY A 28 12.96 30.61 0.62
C GLY A 28 13.28 32.11 0.50
N GLY A 29 14.57 32.43 0.45
CA GLY A 29 15.08 33.76 0.14
C GLY A 29 16.61 33.80 0.18
N GLY A 30 17.23 34.01 -0.97
CA GLY A 30 18.69 34.11 -1.12
C GLY A 30 19.23 35.55 -1.15
N GLY A 31 20.57 35.65 -1.08
CA GLY A 31 21.42 36.81 -1.39
C GLY A 31 22.11 37.43 -0.15
N GLY A 32 23.43 37.63 -0.05
CA GLY A 32 24.57 37.38 -0.95
C GLY A 32 25.84 38.04 -0.36
N GLY A 33 27.02 37.59 -0.82
CA GLY A 33 28.27 38.39 -0.86
C GLY A 33 29.49 37.87 -0.10
N GLY A 34 30.54 37.43 -0.82
CA GLY A 34 31.91 37.44 -0.29
C GLY A 34 32.96 36.42 -0.78
N GLY A 35 33.35 36.46 -2.07
CA GLY A 35 34.77 36.43 -2.47
C GLY A 35 35.57 35.11 -2.64
N ALA A 36 36.13 34.96 -3.87
CA ALA A 36 37.31 34.18 -4.32
C ALA A 36 37.19 32.64 -4.42
N GLY A 37 37.52 31.94 -5.52
CA GLY A 37 38.09 32.25 -6.84
C GLY A 37 38.34 30.94 -7.62
N PHE A 38 38.57 31.06 -8.94
CA PHE A 38 39.09 30.05 -9.91
C PHE A 38 38.14 29.09 -10.68
N LEU A 39 37.61 29.58 -11.83
CA LEU A 39 37.85 29.20 -13.25
C LEU A 39 37.82 27.71 -13.75
N PRO A 40 37.54 27.46 -15.07
CA PRO A 40 36.33 26.75 -15.57
C PRO A 40 36.66 25.56 -16.52
N ILE A 41 35.71 24.66 -16.85
CA ILE A 41 35.52 24.06 -18.21
C ILE A 41 34.09 23.46 -18.33
N LEU A 42 33.35 23.81 -19.39
CA LEU A 42 32.28 23.04 -20.06
C LEU A 42 32.45 23.30 -21.58
N PRO A 43 31.84 22.55 -22.53
CA PRO A 43 31.09 21.28 -22.45
C PRO A 43 31.45 20.26 -23.57
N THR A 44 30.95 19.02 -23.51
CA THR A 44 30.75 18.20 -24.73
C THR A 44 29.44 17.40 -24.68
N THR A 45 28.61 17.65 -25.69
CA THR A 45 27.43 16.90 -26.17
C THR A 45 27.71 15.45 -26.54
N PRO A 46 26.70 14.55 -26.57
CA PRO A 46 26.67 13.40 -27.46
C PRO A 46 25.68 13.59 -28.64
N PRO A 47 25.86 12.85 -29.75
CA PRO A 47 25.51 13.30 -31.09
C PRO A 47 24.09 12.93 -31.55
N ALA A 48 23.63 13.70 -32.55
CA ALA A 48 22.47 13.42 -33.37
C ALA A 48 22.66 12.16 -34.23
N SER A 49 21.60 11.37 -34.38
CA SER A 49 21.43 10.43 -35.49
C SER A 49 20.18 10.83 -36.28
N ASP A 50 20.42 11.37 -37.47
CA ASP A 50 19.40 11.63 -38.47
C ASP A 50 18.85 10.31 -39.03
N GLY A 51 17.53 10.18 -39.04
CA GLY A 51 16.83 9.02 -39.61
C GLY A 51 15.35 9.32 -39.78
N ASN A 52 15.00 9.82 -40.97
CA ASN A 52 13.65 10.12 -41.45
C ASN A 52 12.57 9.12 -40.96
N ASN A 53 11.62 9.63 -40.17
CA ASN A 53 10.26 9.11 -40.07
C ASN A 53 9.30 10.33 -40.01
N PRO A 54 8.14 10.28 -40.66
CA PRO A 54 7.22 11.43 -40.74
C PRO A 54 6.66 11.75 -39.35
N PRO A 55 6.34 13.01 -39.04
CA PRO A 55 5.79 13.38 -37.74
C PRO A 55 4.47 12.63 -37.55
N ALA A 56 4.37 11.89 -36.44
CA ALA A 56 3.09 11.45 -35.93
C ALA A 56 2.28 12.70 -35.61
N ASP A 57 1.08 12.75 -36.19
CA ASP A 57 0.12 13.83 -36.01
C ASP A 57 -0.07 14.17 -34.53
N ASN A 58 0.24 15.41 -34.17
CA ASN A 58 -0.30 16.03 -32.97
C ASN A 58 -1.84 15.98 -33.08
N PRO A 59 -2.58 15.65 -32.01
CA PRO A 59 -4.02 15.86 -32.02
C PRO A 59 -4.30 17.36 -32.23
N PRO A 60 -5.29 17.72 -33.06
CA PRO A 60 -5.54 19.09 -33.46
C PRO A 60 -6.21 19.90 -32.35
N ASP A 61 -5.82 21.16 -32.29
CA ASP A 61 -6.54 22.34 -31.78
C ASP A 61 -7.10 22.28 -30.35
N GLY A 62 -6.36 22.92 -29.43
CA GLY A 62 -6.96 23.54 -28.25
C GLY A 62 -8.02 24.59 -28.64
N PRO A 63 -8.91 24.96 -27.70
CA PRO A 63 -10.00 25.91 -28.00
C PRO A 63 -9.43 27.26 -28.49
N PRO A 64 -10.21 28.05 -29.24
CA PRO A 64 -9.78 29.38 -29.64
C PRO A 64 -9.52 30.22 -28.39
N ASP A 65 -8.27 30.68 -28.23
CA ASP A 65 -7.88 31.69 -27.25
C ASP A 65 -8.65 32.98 -27.53
N ASN A 66 -9.84 33.12 -26.94
CA ASN A 66 -10.40 34.45 -26.73
C ASN A 66 -9.46 35.15 -25.75
N PRO A 67 -8.82 36.28 -26.12
CA PRO A 67 -7.94 36.98 -25.20
C PRO A 67 -8.74 37.34 -23.94
N PRO A 68 -8.20 37.07 -22.74
CA PRO A 68 -8.91 37.38 -21.50
C PRO A 68 -9.28 38.87 -21.49
N PRO A 69 -10.48 39.23 -21.01
CA PRO A 69 -10.89 40.63 -20.95
C PRO A 69 -9.88 41.45 -20.14
N PRO A 70 -9.67 42.74 -20.50
CA PRO A 70 -8.69 43.57 -19.82
C PRO A 70 -9.00 43.65 -18.32
N PRO A 71 -7.98 43.60 -17.43
CA PRO A 71 -8.20 43.66 -15.99
C PRO A 71 -8.95 44.93 -15.59
N VAL A 72 -9.94 44.78 -14.70
CA VAL A 72 -10.72 45.89 -14.15
C VAL A 72 -9.87 46.65 -13.15
N GLN A 73 -9.82 47.97 -13.33
CA GLN A 73 -9.19 48.88 -12.37
C GLN A 73 -10.22 49.28 -11.29
N PRO A 74 -9.77 49.45 -10.03
CA PRO A 74 -10.64 49.94 -8.98
C PRO A 74 -11.17 51.37 -9.19
N VAL A 75 -12.37 51.65 -8.68
CA VAL A 75 -13.04 52.96 -8.74
C VAL A 75 -12.98 53.77 -7.43
N VAL A 76 -12.66 53.12 -6.31
CA VAL A 76 -12.53 53.71 -4.97
C VAL A 76 -11.17 53.34 -4.42
N SER A 77 -10.39 54.23 -3.79
CA SER A 77 -9.03 53.91 -3.34
C SER A 77 -9.00 52.86 -2.22
N CYS A 78 -7.86 52.20 -2.01
CA CYS A 78 -7.74 51.21 -0.93
C CYS A 78 -8.01 51.84 0.45
N ALA A 79 -7.48 53.04 0.71
CA ALA A 79 -7.62 53.72 1.99
C ALA A 79 -9.08 54.06 2.32
N ASP A 80 -9.92 54.32 1.32
CA ASP A 80 -11.34 54.66 1.48
C ASP A 80 -12.18 53.48 2.01
N LEU A 81 -11.67 52.24 1.95
CA LEU A 81 -12.32 51.09 2.55
C LEU A 81 -12.07 51.00 4.06
N SER A 82 -11.03 51.64 4.59
CA SER A 82 -10.66 51.55 6.00
C SER A 82 -11.73 52.21 6.88
N GLY A 83 -12.18 51.51 7.93
CA GLY A 83 -13.24 51.99 8.83
C GLY A 83 -14.65 51.87 8.26
N LYS A 84 -14.83 51.33 7.05
CA LYS A 84 -16.15 51.14 6.44
C LYS A 84 -16.97 50.15 7.26
N SER A 85 -18.15 50.60 7.69
CA SER A 85 -19.15 49.76 8.33
C SER A 85 -20.12 49.21 7.28
N LEU A 86 -20.38 47.91 7.35
CA LEU A 86 -21.35 47.19 6.53
C LEU A 86 -22.53 46.82 7.44
N PRO A 87 -23.73 47.38 7.19
CA PRO A 87 -24.89 47.07 8.02
C PRO A 87 -25.27 45.59 7.88
N ALA A 88 -25.89 45.03 8.92
CA ALA A 88 -26.35 43.64 8.93
C ALA A 88 -27.26 43.28 7.74
N SER A 89 -27.98 44.25 7.17
CA SER A 89 -28.83 44.03 5.99
C SER A 89 -28.08 43.65 4.71
N LEU A 90 -26.75 43.83 4.66
CA LEU A 90 -25.91 43.36 3.55
C LEU A 90 -25.39 41.93 3.72
N ILE A 91 -25.65 41.31 4.87
CA ILE A 91 -25.17 39.97 5.20
C ILE A 91 -26.41 39.07 5.33
N SER A 92 -26.47 37.98 4.56
CA SER A 92 -27.72 37.22 4.44
C SER A 92 -28.08 36.39 5.68
N LEU A 93 -27.15 36.25 6.63
CA LEU A 93 -27.31 35.51 7.87
C LEU A 93 -27.29 36.44 9.08
N PRO A 94 -27.90 36.05 10.22
CA PRO A 94 -27.93 36.88 11.42
C PRO A 94 -26.53 37.31 11.90
N THR A 95 -26.37 38.61 12.15
CA THR A 95 -25.16 39.28 12.65
C THR A 95 -25.52 40.70 13.11
N GLN A 96 -24.64 41.36 13.86
CA GLN A 96 -24.73 42.80 14.16
C GLN A 96 -24.03 43.70 13.10
N GLY A 97 -23.62 43.12 11.97
CA GLY A 97 -22.93 43.83 10.88
C GLY A 97 -21.42 43.57 10.89
N ALA A 98 -20.72 44.18 9.95
CA ALA A 98 -19.28 44.03 9.81
C ALA A 98 -18.57 45.38 9.74
N THR A 99 -17.29 45.39 10.14
CA THR A 99 -16.45 46.59 10.11
C THR A 99 -15.10 46.25 9.50
N VAL A 100 -14.67 47.04 8.52
CA VAL A 100 -13.30 47.01 8.01
C VAL A 100 -12.39 47.68 9.03
N THR A 101 -11.51 46.92 9.67
CA THR A 101 -10.56 47.43 10.67
C THR A 101 -9.32 48.03 10.01
N SER A 102 -8.92 47.53 8.84
CA SER A 102 -7.84 48.14 8.05
C SER A 102 -8.00 47.84 6.56
N ALA A 103 -7.56 48.78 5.72
CA ALA A 103 -7.40 48.60 4.29
C ALA A 103 -6.08 49.25 3.86
N THR A 104 -5.08 48.42 3.53
CA THR A 104 -3.71 48.87 3.28
C THR A 104 -3.28 48.50 1.86
N PRO A 105 -2.78 49.44 1.04
CA PRO A 105 -2.17 49.09 -0.24
C PRO A 105 -0.88 48.29 -0.01
N VAL A 106 -0.69 47.24 -0.78
CA VAL A 106 0.52 46.41 -0.82
C VAL A 106 1.06 46.49 -2.24
N ALA A 107 2.29 46.96 -2.40
CA ALA A 107 2.91 47.14 -3.70
C ALA A 107 3.63 45.86 -4.14
N ALA A 108 3.65 45.57 -5.44
CA ALA A 108 4.37 44.45 -6.03
C ALA A 108 5.89 44.52 -5.75
N GLY A 109 6.42 45.71 -5.48
CA GLY A 109 7.82 45.93 -5.10
C GLY A 109 8.12 45.78 -3.60
N ASP A 110 7.10 45.56 -2.76
CA ASP A 110 7.31 45.35 -1.32
C ASP A 110 8.09 44.07 -1.07
N VAL A 111 9.01 44.12 -0.09
CA VAL A 111 9.89 42.98 0.23
C VAL A 111 9.06 41.75 0.58
N GLY A 112 9.27 40.66 -0.17
CA GLY A 112 8.60 39.37 0.04
C GLY A 112 7.22 39.26 -0.61
N ASN A 113 6.71 40.30 -1.26
CA ASN A 113 5.44 40.23 -1.98
C ASN A 113 5.62 39.66 -3.39
N THR A 114 5.06 38.47 -3.63
CA THR A 114 5.00 37.83 -4.96
C THR A 114 3.59 37.84 -5.55
N LEU A 115 2.66 38.54 -4.89
CA LEU A 115 1.22 38.50 -5.18
C LEU A 115 0.75 39.64 -6.07
N GLY A 116 1.65 40.56 -6.45
CA GLY A 116 1.34 41.75 -7.24
C GLY A 116 0.85 42.94 -6.39
N ASP A 117 0.32 43.98 -7.04
CA ASP A 117 -0.28 45.14 -6.37
C ASP A 117 -1.71 44.82 -5.94
N TYR A 118 -2.04 45.01 -4.66
CA TYR A 118 -3.39 44.78 -4.15
C TYR A 118 -3.72 45.61 -2.89
N CYS A 119 -5.01 45.76 -2.63
CA CYS A 119 -5.54 46.29 -1.38
C CYS A 119 -5.79 45.16 -0.38
N ARG A 120 -5.03 45.14 0.72
CA ARG A 120 -5.19 44.19 1.82
C ARG A 120 -6.21 44.71 2.82
N VAL A 121 -7.37 44.07 2.89
CA VAL A 121 -8.48 44.44 3.76
C VAL A 121 -8.63 43.42 4.89
N ARG A 122 -8.73 43.91 6.12
CA ARG A 122 -9.02 43.10 7.33
C ARG A 122 -10.20 43.71 8.06
N GLY A 123 -10.98 42.86 8.72
CA GLY A 123 -12.12 43.33 9.48
C GLY A 123 -12.74 42.26 10.37
N THR A 124 -13.86 42.63 10.97
CA THR A 124 -14.62 41.77 11.88
C THR A 124 -16.10 41.74 11.51
N ILE A 125 -16.73 40.58 11.70
CA ILE A 125 -18.19 40.42 11.67
C ILE A 125 -18.66 40.18 13.10
N GLN A 126 -19.61 41.00 13.55
CA GLN A 126 -20.07 41.01 14.93
C GLN A 126 -21.10 39.91 15.20
N PRO A 127 -20.95 39.12 16.28
CA PRO A 127 -21.86 38.01 16.57
C PRO A 127 -23.23 38.50 17.02
N VAL A 128 -24.22 37.61 17.03
CA VAL A 128 -25.55 37.88 17.62
C VAL A 128 -25.51 37.64 19.13
N ASP A 129 -24.91 36.53 19.55
CA ASP A 129 -24.64 36.17 20.94
C ASP A 129 -23.49 37.04 21.48
N PRO A 130 -23.72 37.86 22.52
CA PRO A 130 -22.66 38.67 23.13
C PRO A 130 -21.56 37.83 23.80
N ALA A 131 -21.79 36.54 24.07
CA ALA A 131 -20.77 35.61 24.58
C ALA A 131 -19.97 34.91 23.46
N SER A 132 -20.35 35.08 22.20
CA SER A 132 -19.57 34.59 21.06
C SER A 132 -18.40 35.53 20.75
N GLN A 133 -17.37 34.98 20.14
CA GLN A 133 -16.29 35.78 19.57
C GLN A 133 -16.71 36.39 18.22
N VAL A 134 -15.99 37.42 17.80
CA VAL A 134 -16.12 37.99 16.45
C VAL A 134 -15.53 37.03 15.42
N ILE A 135 -16.05 37.08 14.20
CA ILE A 135 -15.39 36.47 13.04
C ILE A 135 -14.37 37.47 12.51
N ASN A 136 -13.08 37.12 12.50
CA ASN A 136 -12.09 37.91 11.77
C ASN A 136 -12.11 37.48 10.30
N PHE A 137 -12.13 38.45 9.39
CA PHE A 137 -12.09 38.18 7.94
C PHE A 137 -10.92 38.86 7.26
N ALA A 138 -10.46 38.25 6.17
CA ALA A 138 -9.48 38.79 5.25
C ALA A 138 -10.08 38.87 3.84
N VAL A 139 -9.88 40.00 3.16
CA VAL A 139 -10.20 40.18 1.74
C VAL A 139 -9.01 40.86 1.07
N ASN A 140 -8.52 40.32 -0.04
CA ASN A 140 -7.45 40.92 -0.83
C ASN A 140 -8.00 41.27 -2.21
N LEU A 141 -7.84 42.53 -2.61
CA LEU A 141 -8.47 43.11 -3.80
C LEU A 141 -7.37 43.61 -4.76
N PRO A 142 -7.00 42.87 -5.82
CA PRO A 142 -5.90 43.23 -6.72
C PRO A 142 -6.16 44.51 -7.51
N GLU A 143 -5.13 45.31 -7.77
CA GLU A 143 -5.27 46.50 -8.63
C GLU A 143 -5.60 46.14 -10.08
N LYS A 144 -5.22 44.92 -10.50
CA LYS A 144 -5.57 44.33 -11.80
C LYS A 144 -6.49 43.14 -11.59
N TRP A 145 -7.77 43.42 -11.38
CA TRP A 145 -8.74 42.38 -11.07
C TRP A 145 -9.25 41.69 -12.34
N ASN A 146 -9.24 40.36 -12.34
CA ASN A 146 -9.68 39.54 -13.48
C ASN A 146 -11.19 39.26 -13.48
N GLN A 147 -11.97 39.96 -12.66
CA GLN A 147 -13.41 39.78 -12.44
C GLN A 147 -13.82 38.46 -11.75
N LYS A 148 -12.86 37.72 -11.18
CA LYS A 148 -13.11 36.47 -10.46
C LYS A 148 -12.85 36.62 -8.97
N THR A 149 -13.60 35.89 -8.17
CA THR A 149 -13.35 35.78 -6.73
C THR A 149 -13.06 34.34 -6.33
N ILE A 150 -12.20 34.13 -5.33
CA ILE A 150 -11.98 32.81 -4.75
C ILE A 150 -11.99 32.85 -3.22
N HIS A 151 -12.78 31.97 -2.63
CA HIS A 151 -12.87 31.76 -1.18
C HIS A 151 -11.99 30.59 -0.76
N PHE A 152 -11.20 30.78 0.29
CA PHE A 152 -10.41 29.72 0.93
C PHE A 152 -11.09 29.23 2.21
N GLY A 153 -11.24 27.92 2.35
CA GLY A 153 -11.71 27.27 3.59
C GLY A 153 -10.61 27.05 4.63
N GLY A 154 -11.00 26.58 5.82
CA GLY A 154 -10.12 26.42 6.96
C GLY A 154 -9.40 25.06 7.08
N GLY A 155 -8.98 24.73 8.30
CA GLY A 155 -8.19 23.53 8.62
C GLY A 155 -8.30 23.11 10.08
N GLY A 156 -8.49 21.81 10.34
CA GLY A 156 -8.66 21.28 11.69
C GLY A 156 -9.95 21.79 12.34
N PHE A 157 -9.85 22.32 13.55
CA PHE A 157 -10.93 23.04 14.21
C PHE A 157 -10.96 24.53 13.87
N ASP A 158 -10.19 24.99 12.88
CA ASP A 158 -10.00 26.40 12.52
C ASP A 158 -9.39 27.21 13.67
N GLY A 159 -9.89 28.43 13.92
CA GLY A 159 -9.39 29.32 14.96
C GLY A 159 -8.23 30.23 14.52
N VAL A 160 -7.84 30.14 13.25
CA VAL A 160 -6.78 30.97 12.65
C VAL A 160 -7.33 31.63 11.39
N LEU A 161 -7.04 32.92 11.23
CA LEU A 161 -7.47 33.69 10.06
C LEU A 161 -6.85 33.16 8.78
N ILE A 162 -7.69 32.67 7.87
CA ILE A 162 -7.28 32.34 6.51
C ILE A 162 -7.10 33.64 5.72
N ASP A 163 -5.84 33.98 5.43
CA ASP A 163 -5.46 35.27 4.83
C ASP A 163 -5.88 35.38 3.35
N GLY A 164 -6.05 34.24 2.66
CA GLY A 164 -6.41 34.19 1.24
C GLY A 164 -5.25 34.51 0.29
N THR A 165 -4.01 34.43 0.76
CA THR A 165 -2.78 34.71 -0.01
C THR A 165 -2.06 33.44 -0.46
N GLU A 166 -2.68 32.28 -0.25
CA GLU A 166 -2.10 30.96 -0.45
C GLU A 166 -2.05 30.56 -1.93
N VAL A 167 -1.10 29.68 -2.27
CA VAL A 167 -1.10 28.98 -3.57
C VAL A 167 -2.15 27.87 -3.57
N ILE A 168 -2.50 27.37 -4.76
CA ILE A 168 -3.39 26.22 -4.90
C ILE A 168 -2.72 24.99 -4.27
N ARG A 169 -3.32 24.43 -3.21
CA ARG A 169 -2.84 23.19 -2.62
C ARG A 169 -2.90 22.06 -3.65
N PHE A 170 -1.83 21.29 -3.77
CA PHE A 170 -1.63 20.28 -4.83
C PHE A 170 -1.53 20.87 -6.26
N GLY A 171 -1.30 22.19 -6.37
CA GLY A 171 -0.96 22.86 -7.61
C GLY A 171 0.54 22.74 -7.95
N PRO A 172 0.94 22.91 -9.22
CA PRO A 172 2.35 22.95 -9.60
C PRO A 172 3.08 24.13 -8.93
N ALA A 173 4.31 23.90 -8.46
CA ALA A 173 5.07 24.87 -7.68
C ALA A 173 5.46 26.15 -8.45
N ASP A 174 5.47 26.09 -9.78
CA ASP A 174 5.75 27.20 -10.68
C ASP A 174 4.51 28.05 -11.02
N LYS A 175 3.32 27.64 -10.55
CA LYS A 175 2.08 28.40 -10.75
C LYS A 175 1.92 29.46 -9.66
N PRO A 176 1.56 30.70 -10.04
CA PRO A 176 1.34 31.77 -9.08
C PRO A 176 0.06 31.53 -8.24
N ALA A 177 0.01 32.13 -7.06
CA ALA A 177 -1.20 32.13 -6.23
C ALA A 177 -2.38 32.81 -6.94
N PRO A 178 -3.65 32.48 -6.61
CA PRO A 178 -4.81 33.10 -7.26
C PRO A 178 -4.83 34.63 -7.18
N LEU A 179 -4.35 35.22 -6.08
CA LEU A 179 -4.25 36.67 -5.96
C LEU A 179 -3.33 37.28 -7.04
N ALA A 180 -2.18 36.64 -7.32
CA ALA A 180 -1.26 37.04 -8.38
C ALA A 180 -1.83 36.83 -9.78
N LEU A 181 -2.78 35.91 -9.95
CA LEU A 181 -3.57 35.73 -11.18
C LEU A 181 -4.70 36.76 -11.33
N GLY A 182 -4.83 37.69 -10.37
CA GLY A 182 -5.80 38.78 -10.40
C GLY A 182 -7.14 38.41 -9.77
N TYR A 183 -7.24 37.33 -9.00
CA TYR A 183 -8.46 37.02 -8.24
C TYR A 183 -8.61 37.94 -7.03
N ALA A 184 -9.84 38.35 -6.74
CA ALA A 184 -10.17 38.84 -5.41
C ALA A 184 -10.31 37.64 -4.46
N THR A 185 -9.46 37.56 -3.43
CA THR A 185 -9.36 36.40 -2.55
C THR A 185 -9.90 36.72 -1.16
N TYR A 186 -10.52 35.77 -0.47
CA TYR A 186 -10.97 35.98 0.91
C TYR A 186 -11.05 34.69 1.74
N GLY A 187 -11.12 34.86 3.07
CA GLY A 187 -11.25 33.80 4.08
C GLY A 187 -11.57 34.37 5.46
N ASP A 188 -11.85 33.50 6.42
CA ASP A 188 -12.12 33.85 7.82
C ASP A 188 -11.52 32.85 8.82
N ASP A 189 -11.67 33.12 10.11
CA ASP A 189 -11.20 32.26 11.22
C ASP A 189 -12.28 31.38 11.84
N SER A 190 -13.46 31.30 11.22
CA SER A 190 -14.66 30.61 11.66
C SER A 190 -15.36 31.16 12.92
N GLY A 191 -15.01 32.37 13.37
CA GLY A 191 -15.70 33.00 14.50
C GLY A 191 -15.22 32.56 15.88
N HIS A 192 -13.99 32.06 15.96
CA HIS A 192 -13.25 31.86 17.20
C HIS A 192 -11.75 31.99 16.93
N GLN A 193 -10.94 32.21 17.96
CA GLN A 193 -9.49 32.33 17.83
C GLN A 193 -8.77 31.35 18.75
N SER A 194 -7.87 30.54 18.17
CA SER A 194 -7.11 29.51 18.87
C SER A 194 -5.68 29.42 18.32
N GLY A 195 -4.70 29.21 19.21
CA GLY A 195 -3.33 28.88 18.82
C GLY A 195 -3.13 27.40 18.44
N SER A 196 -4.18 26.59 18.53
CA SER A 196 -4.15 25.16 18.23
C SER A 196 -5.36 24.75 17.40
N ILE A 197 -5.10 24.12 16.25
CA ILE A 197 -6.12 23.57 15.34
C ILE A 197 -6.84 22.33 15.90
N THR A 198 -6.55 21.92 17.13
CA THR A 198 -7.22 20.82 17.83
C THR A 198 -7.93 21.26 19.11
N ASP A 199 -7.92 22.54 19.49
CA ASP A 199 -8.65 23.03 20.67
C ASP A 199 -10.14 23.16 20.36
N GLY A 200 -10.96 22.30 20.97
CA GLY A 200 -12.41 22.25 20.69
C GLY A 200 -13.27 23.17 21.57
N LYS A 201 -12.69 23.92 22.51
CA LYS A 201 -13.44 24.64 23.56
C LYS A 201 -14.48 25.62 23.04
N PHE A 202 -14.21 26.25 21.89
CA PHE A 202 -15.14 27.20 21.26
C PHE A 202 -16.53 26.61 21.04
N ALA A 203 -16.61 25.29 20.77
CA ALA A 203 -17.86 24.59 20.43
C ALA A 203 -18.85 24.49 21.60
N ALA A 204 -18.44 24.85 22.81
CA ALA A 204 -19.35 25.00 23.95
C ALA A 204 -20.33 26.18 23.77
N ASN A 205 -20.00 27.14 22.90
CA ASN A 205 -20.90 28.21 22.47
C ASN A 205 -21.61 27.81 21.15
N ASP A 206 -22.94 27.94 21.11
CA ASP A 206 -23.74 27.51 19.96
C ASP A 206 -23.52 28.36 18.70
N GLU A 207 -23.29 29.67 18.82
CA GLU A 207 -23.00 30.51 17.65
C GLU A 207 -21.61 30.22 17.09
N GLN A 208 -20.59 30.06 17.93
CA GLN A 208 -19.24 29.69 17.48
C GLN A 208 -19.25 28.30 16.81
N LEU A 209 -19.98 27.33 17.37
CA LEU A 209 -20.16 26.02 16.73
C LEU A 209 -20.89 26.12 15.38
N ALA A 210 -21.92 26.96 15.26
CA ALA A 210 -22.63 27.16 14.00
C ALA A 210 -21.77 27.90 12.97
N ASN A 211 -20.96 28.86 13.40
CA ASN A 211 -19.97 29.55 12.56
C ASN A 211 -18.94 28.54 12.01
N TYR A 212 -18.37 27.68 12.86
CA TYR A 212 -17.54 26.54 12.44
C TYR A 212 -18.30 25.53 11.56
N GLY A 213 -19.60 25.34 11.79
CA GLY A 213 -20.49 24.61 10.89
C GLY A 213 -20.61 25.24 9.50
N GLY A 214 -20.02 26.41 9.26
CA GLY A 214 -19.90 27.11 7.99
C GLY A 214 -20.84 28.30 7.83
N LEU A 215 -21.50 28.77 8.89
CA LEU A 215 -22.21 30.05 8.83
C LEU A 215 -21.25 31.24 8.69
N SER A 216 -20.02 31.15 9.21
CA SER A 216 -19.01 32.22 9.02
C SER A 216 -18.71 32.41 7.54
N LEU A 217 -18.52 31.32 6.80
CA LEU A 217 -18.19 31.32 5.39
C LEU A 217 -19.20 32.13 4.56
N LYS A 218 -20.50 31.97 4.84
CA LYS A 218 -21.54 32.72 4.13
C LYS A 218 -21.52 34.20 4.51
N LYS A 219 -21.37 34.51 5.80
CA LYS A 219 -21.23 35.89 6.30
C LYS A 219 -20.02 36.59 5.64
N THR A 220 -18.88 35.92 5.61
CA THR A 220 -17.62 36.41 5.01
C THR A 220 -17.73 36.59 3.52
N ARG A 221 -18.36 35.64 2.80
CA ARG A 221 -18.65 35.79 1.37
C ARG A 221 -19.47 37.04 1.11
N ASP A 222 -20.54 37.28 1.85
CA ASP A 222 -21.40 38.45 1.62
C ASP A 222 -20.66 39.78 1.90
N VAL A 223 -19.82 39.81 2.95
CA VAL A 223 -18.91 40.92 3.21
C VAL A 223 -17.93 41.12 2.05
N ALA A 224 -17.29 40.06 1.57
CA ALA A 224 -16.35 40.13 0.46
C ALA A 224 -17.02 40.65 -0.82
N GLN A 225 -18.22 40.17 -1.15
CA GLN A 225 -18.99 40.66 -2.31
C GLN A 225 -19.37 42.14 -2.19
N ALA A 226 -19.76 42.60 -0.99
CA ALA A 226 -20.04 44.01 -0.74
C ALA A 226 -18.78 44.89 -0.89
N LEU A 227 -17.61 44.38 -0.50
CA LEU A 227 -16.33 45.08 -0.64
C LEU A 227 -15.81 45.07 -2.09
N VAL A 228 -15.97 43.97 -2.81
CA VAL A 228 -15.67 43.87 -4.26
C VAL A 228 -16.52 44.89 -5.03
N LEU A 229 -17.84 44.91 -4.78
CA LEU A 229 -18.73 45.89 -5.41
C LEU A 229 -18.33 47.33 -5.06
N ALA A 230 -17.94 47.60 -3.81
CA ALA A 230 -17.48 48.92 -3.40
C ALA A 230 -16.15 49.33 -4.06
N ARG A 231 -15.20 48.39 -4.22
CA ARG A 231 -13.86 48.66 -4.77
C ARG A 231 -13.85 48.81 -6.28
N TYR A 232 -14.60 47.98 -7.01
CA TYR A 232 -14.58 47.92 -8.48
C TYR A 232 -15.84 48.46 -9.15
N GLY A 233 -16.90 48.76 -8.40
CA GLY A 233 -18.16 49.29 -8.94
C GLY A 233 -19.00 48.25 -9.68
N MET A 234 -18.62 46.98 -9.66
CA MET A 234 -19.33 45.88 -10.32
C MET A 234 -19.17 44.55 -9.57
N ALA A 235 -20.11 43.63 -9.81
CA ALA A 235 -20.08 42.27 -9.26
C ALA A 235 -19.05 41.38 -10.00
N PRO A 236 -18.53 40.31 -9.36
CA PRO A 236 -17.71 39.32 -10.07
C PRO A 236 -18.48 38.64 -11.18
N LYS A 237 -17.76 38.26 -12.24
CA LYS A 237 -18.29 37.41 -13.30
C LYS A 237 -18.35 35.94 -12.89
N HIS A 238 -17.34 35.48 -12.14
CA HIS A 238 -17.27 34.13 -11.62
C HIS A 238 -16.79 34.09 -10.17
N ALA A 239 -17.30 33.13 -9.39
CA ALA A 239 -16.89 32.89 -8.02
C ALA A 239 -16.50 31.41 -7.81
N TYR A 240 -15.37 31.21 -7.14
CA TYR A 240 -14.81 29.89 -6.87
C TYR A 240 -14.63 29.66 -5.36
N PHE A 241 -14.60 28.40 -4.96
CA PHE A 241 -14.20 27.99 -3.62
C PHE A 241 -13.08 26.95 -3.73
N LEU A 242 -12.03 27.10 -2.94
CA LEU A 242 -11.02 26.07 -2.74
C LEU A 242 -10.91 25.74 -1.25
N GLY A 243 -10.86 24.45 -0.95
CA GLY A 243 -10.55 24.01 0.39
C GLY A 243 -9.97 22.61 0.44
N THR A 244 -9.20 22.36 1.49
CA THR A 244 -8.65 21.04 1.78
C THR A 244 -8.95 20.64 3.22
N SER A 245 -9.18 19.36 3.51
CA SER A 245 -9.49 18.90 4.87
C SER A 245 -10.80 19.50 5.40
N THR A 246 -10.78 20.22 6.53
CA THR A 246 -11.90 21.05 6.99
C THR A 246 -12.35 22.03 5.92
N GLY A 247 -11.43 22.69 5.21
CA GLY A 247 -11.77 23.53 4.06
C GLY A 247 -12.45 22.77 2.92
N GLY A 248 -12.11 21.49 2.72
CA GLY A 248 -12.79 20.64 1.74
C GLY A 248 -14.24 20.35 2.17
N ARG A 249 -14.46 20.14 3.47
CA ARG A 249 -15.80 20.06 4.07
C ARG A 249 -16.54 21.39 3.96
N ASP A 250 -15.87 22.51 4.20
CA ASP A 250 -16.42 23.86 4.09
C ASP A 250 -16.96 24.10 2.68
N ALA A 251 -16.15 23.77 1.68
CA ALA A 251 -16.48 23.87 0.26
C ALA A 251 -17.77 23.10 -0.08
N LEU A 252 -17.84 21.82 0.34
CA LEU A 252 -19.00 20.96 0.11
C LEU A 252 -20.23 21.42 0.91
N SER A 253 -20.05 21.74 2.18
CA SER A 253 -21.12 22.22 3.07
C SER A 253 -21.73 23.53 2.57
N TYR A 254 -20.90 24.38 1.96
CA TYR A 254 -21.36 25.62 1.37
C TYR A 254 -22.29 25.36 0.18
N ILE A 255 -21.86 24.61 -0.83
CA ILE A 255 -22.67 24.39 -2.04
C ILE A 255 -23.92 23.56 -1.77
N GLN A 256 -23.94 22.74 -0.72
CA GLN A 256 -25.13 22.01 -0.29
C GLN A 256 -26.20 22.94 0.33
N ARG A 257 -25.81 24.12 0.86
CA ARG A 257 -26.71 25.09 1.53
C ARG A 257 -27.01 26.31 0.67
N TRP A 258 -26.02 26.82 -0.04
CA TRP A 258 -26.08 28.01 -0.90
C TRP A 258 -25.53 27.68 -2.30
N PRO A 259 -26.23 26.81 -3.05
CA PRO A 259 -25.73 26.26 -4.30
C PRO A 259 -25.45 27.30 -5.39
N LEU A 260 -26.05 28.50 -5.31
CA LEU A 260 -25.98 29.51 -6.38
C LEU A 260 -24.82 30.51 -6.23
N ASP A 261 -24.07 30.44 -5.13
CA ASP A 261 -23.07 31.47 -4.80
C ASP A 261 -21.69 31.25 -5.44
N TYR A 262 -21.41 30.04 -5.94
CA TYR A 262 -20.17 29.66 -6.60
C TYR A 262 -20.45 28.93 -7.92
N ASP A 263 -19.59 29.14 -8.90
CA ASP A 263 -19.64 28.48 -10.21
C ASP A 263 -18.71 27.24 -10.24
N GLY A 264 -17.64 27.26 -9.44
CA GLY A 264 -16.68 26.17 -9.39
C GLY A 264 -16.14 25.93 -7.98
N VAL A 265 -15.98 24.65 -7.61
CA VAL A 265 -15.45 24.25 -6.30
C VAL A 265 -14.37 23.18 -6.44
N ILE A 266 -13.27 23.37 -5.69
CA ILE A 266 -12.23 22.36 -5.46
C ILE A 266 -12.32 21.92 -4.00
N ALA A 267 -12.62 20.65 -3.77
CA ALA A 267 -12.70 20.04 -2.45
C ALA A 267 -11.69 18.89 -2.34
N ASN A 268 -10.54 19.17 -1.72
CA ASN A 268 -9.50 18.18 -1.50
C ASN A 268 -9.64 17.54 -0.10
N GLU A 269 -9.43 16.23 -0.01
CA GLU A 269 -9.44 15.44 1.23
C GLU A 269 -10.58 15.83 2.19
N PRO A 270 -11.83 15.98 1.70
CA PRO A 270 -12.87 16.68 2.45
C PRO A 270 -13.26 15.92 3.72
N ALA A 271 -13.23 16.60 4.87
CA ALA A 271 -13.72 16.08 6.16
C ALA A 271 -15.26 16.03 6.23
N LEU A 272 -15.92 15.47 5.20
CA LEU A 272 -17.36 15.64 4.95
C LEU A 272 -18.24 14.89 5.94
N ASN A 273 -17.86 13.69 6.34
CA ASN A 273 -18.56 12.90 7.37
C ASN A 273 -17.96 13.23 8.74
N TYR A 274 -17.98 14.53 9.05
CA TYR A 274 -17.18 15.10 10.12
C TYR A 274 -17.43 14.43 11.47
N THR A 275 -18.71 14.31 11.84
CA THR A 275 -19.13 13.64 13.07
C THR A 275 -18.77 12.16 13.06
N GLY A 276 -18.96 11.45 11.93
CA GLY A 276 -18.53 10.07 11.77
C GLY A 276 -17.03 9.87 12.01
N THR A 277 -16.20 10.78 11.47
CA THR A 277 -14.75 10.80 11.70
C THR A 277 -14.42 11.00 13.18
N ARG A 278 -15.09 11.91 13.89
CA ARG A 278 -14.85 12.12 15.33
C ARG A 278 -15.28 10.92 16.18
N LEU A 279 -16.39 10.27 15.83
CA LEU A 279 -16.84 9.04 16.47
C LEU A 279 -15.85 7.88 16.24
N SER A 280 -15.35 7.73 15.02
CA SER A 280 -14.27 6.77 14.69
C SER A 280 -13.00 7.06 15.51
N ASN A 281 -12.60 8.33 15.65
CA ASN A 281 -11.46 8.72 16.46
C ASN A 281 -11.61 8.34 17.95
N VAL A 282 -12.82 8.41 18.50
CA VAL A 282 -13.13 7.91 19.86
C VAL A 282 -13.07 6.37 19.91
N ALA A 283 -13.58 5.68 18.89
CA ALA A 283 -13.48 4.22 18.80
C ALA A 283 -12.02 3.75 18.78
N VAL A 284 -11.16 4.40 17.98
CA VAL A 284 -9.71 4.14 17.94
C VAL A 284 -9.05 4.44 19.29
N GLY A 285 -9.39 5.57 19.92
CA GLY A 285 -8.91 5.88 21.28
C GLY A 285 -9.28 4.81 22.30
N ARG A 286 -10.51 4.26 22.23
CA ARG A 286 -10.94 3.13 23.07
C ARG A 286 -10.13 1.87 22.81
N ALA A 287 -9.83 1.55 21.55
CA ALA A 287 -9.02 0.38 21.19
C ALA A 287 -7.57 0.51 21.69
N LEU A 288 -6.98 1.71 21.54
CA LEU A 288 -5.62 2.00 21.99
C LEU A 288 -5.49 1.94 23.52
N TYR A 289 -6.39 2.62 24.23
CA TYR A 289 -6.12 3.07 25.60
C TYR A 289 -6.89 2.36 26.70
N ARG A 290 -7.97 1.64 26.37
CA ARG A 290 -8.67 0.85 27.38
C ARG A 290 -7.78 -0.27 27.92
N ASN A 291 -8.17 -0.79 29.09
CA ASN A 291 -7.48 -1.88 29.76
C ASN A 291 -5.98 -1.58 30.01
N GLY A 292 -5.64 -0.32 30.29
CA GLY A 292 -4.27 0.09 30.59
C GLY A 292 -3.35 0.18 29.37
N GLY A 293 -3.89 0.34 28.16
CA GLY A 293 -3.08 0.59 26.96
C GLY A 293 -2.61 -0.66 26.21
N VAL A 294 -3.23 -1.81 26.44
CA VAL A 294 -2.80 -3.09 25.83
C VAL A 294 -2.93 -3.13 24.30
N GLY A 295 -3.81 -2.30 23.72
CA GLY A 295 -3.96 -2.15 22.27
C GLY A 295 -3.02 -1.10 21.66
N TRP A 296 -2.34 -0.30 22.49
CA TRP A 296 -1.45 0.74 22.01
C TRP A 296 -0.24 0.16 21.24
N MET A 297 0.11 0.81 20.13
CA MET A 297 1.23 0.47 19.28
C MET A 297 2.20 1.65 19.21
N ASN A 298 3.49 1.38 19.41
CA ASN A 298 4.54 2.37 19.17
C ASN A 298 4.83 2.54 17.66
N VAL A 299 5.66 3.53 17.32
CA VAL A 299 6.04 3.82 15.93
C VAL A 299 6.69 2.64 15.20
N THR A 300 7.47 1.80 15.89
CA THR A 300 8.10 0.63 15.26
C THR A 300 7.06 -0.38 14.81
N LYS A 301 5.98 -0.55 15.58
CA LYS A 301 4.86 -1.42 15.23
C LYS A 301 4.01 -0.88 14.09
N THR A 302 3.75 0.43 14.04
CA THR A 302 3.01 1.00 12.91
C THR A 302 3.82 0.94 11.61
N LEU A 303 5.15 1.12 11.69
CA LEU A 303 6.06 0.88 10.55
C LEU A 303 6.08 -0.60 10.13
N LEU A 304 5.99 -1.54 11.09
CA LEU A 304 5.89 -2.97 10.77
C LEU A 304 4.60 -3.28 9.99
N VAL A 305 3.46 -2.70 10.40
CA VAL A 305 2.18 -2.85 9.67
C VAL A 305 2.33 -2.34 8.24
N GLN A 306 2.78 -1.10 8.08
CA GLN A 306 2.92 -0.49 6.75
C GLN A 306 3.88 -1.29 5.85
N LYS A 307 5.04 -1.70 6.38
CA LYS A 307 6.00 -2.53 5.63
C LYS A 307 5.38 -3.85 5.18
N THR A 308 4.63 -4.51 6.06
CA THR A 308 3.99 -5.81 5.76
C THR A 308 2.94 -5.66 4.67
N VAL A 309 2.13 -4.62 4.74
CA VAL A 309 1.12 -4.26 3.74
C VAL A 309 1.76 -3.94 2.39
N MET A 310 2.79 -3.08 2.36
CA MET A 310 3.49 -2.73 1.12
C MET A 310 4.10 -3.97 0.45
N ASN A 311 4.74 -4.85 1.22
CA ASN A 311 5.29 -6.09 0.69
C ASN A 311 4.23 -7.00 0.05
N ALA A 312 3.01 -7.01 0.60
CA ALA A 312 1.91 -7.83 0.09
C ALA A 312 1.22 -7.19 -1.13
N CYS A 313 1.11 -5.86 -1.15
CA CYS A 313 0.16 -5.17 -2.04
C CYS A 313 0.77 -4.28 -3.12
N ASP A 314 2.01 -3.79 -2.99
CA ASP A 314 2.62 -2.83 -3.92
C ASP A 314 2.53 -3.32 -5.37
N LYS A 315 2.86 -4.59 -5.62
CA LYS A 315 2.92 -5.18 -6.96
C LYS A 315 1.57 -5.49 -7.60
N LEU A 316 0.46 -5.29 -6.90
CA LEU A 316 -0.87 -5.69 -7.39
C LEU A 316 -1.39 -4.86 -8.56
N ASP A 317 -0.77 -3.70 -8.82
CA ASP A 317 -1.03 -2.87 -10.00
C ASP A 317 -0.02 -3.08 -11.14
N GLY A 318 0.89 -4.04 -10.97
CA GLY A 318 1.96 -4.37 -11.91
C GLY A 318 3.24 -3.56 -11.73
N ALA A 319 3.29 -2.59 -10.81
CA ALA A 319 4.48 -1.81 -10.50
C ALA A 319 5.01 -2.12 -9.10
N ALA A 320 6.33 -2.07 -8.90
CA ALA A 320 6.94 -2.09 -7.57
C ALA A 320 7.49 -0.69 -7.29
N ASP A 321 6.62 0.24 -6.90
CA ASP A 321 6.91 1.69 -6.87
C ASP A 321 6.52 2.38 -5.55
N ASN A 322 6.23 1.57 -4.52
CA ASN A 322 5.74 1.99 -3.22
C ASN A 322 4.38 2.71 -3.25
N LEU A 323 3.52 2.37 -4.22
CA LEU A 323 2.15 2.87 -4.33
C LEU A 323 1.18 1.69 -4.44
N ILE A 324 0.22 1.60 -3.53
CA ILE A 324 -0.86 0.60 -3.66
C ILE A 324 -1.97 1.24 -4.49
N SER A 325 -1.95 1.03 -5.80
CA SER A 325 -3.00 1.56 -6.70
C SER A 325 -4.24 0.67 -6.74
N ASN A 326 -4.04 -0.65 -6.69
CA ASN A 326 -5.11 -1.63 -6.71
C ASN A 326 -5.57 -2.01 -5.28
N VAL A 327 -6.19 -1.03 -4.60
CA VAL A 327 -6.65 -1.13 -3.21
C VAL A 327 -7.65 -2.29 -3.01
N GLU A 328 -8.58 -2.50 -3.94
CA GLU A 328 -9.59 -3.56 -3.79
C GLU A 328 -8.99 -4.97 -3.87
N SER A 329 -7.96 -5.19 -4.70
CA SER A 329 -7.20 -6.45 -4.66
C SER A 329 -6.39 -6.57 -3.38
N CYS A 330 -5.78 -5.49 -2.88
CA CYS A 330 -5.05 -5.50 -1.61
C CYS A 330 -5.94 -5.93 -0.43
N ARG A 331 -7.20 -5.46 -0.39
CA ARG A 331 -8.18 -5.84 0.64
C ARG A 331 -8.44 -7.34 0.74
N LEU A 332 -8.31 -8.07 -0.36
CA LEU A 332 -8.45 -9.52 -0.37
C LEU A 332 -7.34 -10.22 0.44
N LEU A 333 -6.21 -9.53 0.70
CA LEU A 333 -5.07 -10.01 1.49
C LEU A 333 -5.14 -9.62 2.98
N ASN A 334 -6.14 -8.84 3.42
CA ASN A 334 -6.17 -8.31 4.80
C ASN A 334 -6.11 -9.42 5.86
N THR A 335 -6.75 -10.57 5.62
CA THR A 335 -6.71 -11.72 6.53
C THR A 335 -5.29 -12.29 6.68
N GLN A 336 -4.59 -12.50 5.57
CA GLN A 336 -3.21 -13.03 5.54
C GLN A 336 -2.24 -12.02 6.17
N ILE A 337 -2.38 -10.73 5.85
CA ILE A 337 -1.56 -9.66 6.40
C ILE A 337 -1.69 -9.63 7.92
N LEU A 338 -2.91 -9.62 8.46
CA LEU A 338 -3.14 -9.60 9.91
C LEU A 338 -2.64 -10.87 10.60
N ALA A 339 -2.80 -12.04 9.96
CA ALA A 339 -2.26 -13.29 10.48
C ALA A 339 -0.72 -13.26 10.55
N SER A 340 -0.06 -12.73 9.52
CA SER A 340 1.40 -12.61 9.46
C SER A 340 1.99 -11.66 10.51
N LEU A 341 1.20 -10.66 10.94
CA LEU A 341 1.59 -9.71 11.97
C LEU A 341 1.42 -10.27 13.39
N ARG A 342 0.67 -11.35 13.58
CA ARG A 342 0.28 -11.84 14.91
C ARG A 342 1.46 -12.43 15.69
N CYS A 343 1.62 -12.01 16.94
CA CYS A 343 2.60 -12.61 17.84
C CYS A 343 2.24 -14.07 18.20
N PRO A 344 3.24 -14.94 18.43
CA PRO A 344 3.01 -16.29 18.95
C PRO A 344 2.14 -16.26 20.21
N GLY A 345 1.08 -17.07 20.23
CA GLY A 345 0.14 -17.13 21.35
C GLY A 345 -0.69 -15.86 21.60
N GLY A 346 -0.63 -14.84 20.73
CA GLY A 346 -1.43 -13.61 20.83
C GLY A 346 -0.94 -12.59 21.85
N THR A 347 0.18 -12.85 22.52
CA THR A 347 0.75 -11.96 23.55
C THR A 347 1.78 -11.03 22.93
N ASP A 348 1.86 -9.78 23.41
CA ASP A 348 2.89 -8.84 22.97
C ASP A 348 4.29 -9.36 23.34
N THR A 349 5.13 -9.62 22.34
CA THR A 349 6.51 -10.11 22.52
C THR A 349 7.57 -9.10 22.06
N GLY A 350 7.17 -7.85 21.78
CA GLY A 350 8.06 -6.79 21.31
C GLY A 350 7.67 -6.22 19.95
N ASN A 351 8.63 -5.61 19.24
CA ASN A 351 8.36 -4.81 18.05
C ASN A 351 8.36 -5.58 16.72
N THR A 352 8.42 -6.91 16.75
CA THR A 352 8.49 -7.77 15.55
C THR A 352 7.14 -8.39 15.19
N CYS A 353 6.10 -8.16 15.99
CA CYS A 353 4.74 -8.65 15.78
C CYS A 353 3.75 -7.83 16.62
N LEU A 354 2.45 -8.13 16.50
CA LEU A 354 1.34 -7.50 17.20
C LEU A 354 0.59 -8.51 18.07
N SER A 355 0.24 -8.11 19.30
CA SER A 355 -0.66 -8.87 20.16
C SER A 355 -2.10 -8.89 19.61
N ASP A 356 -2.97 -9.74 20.16
CA ASP A 356 -4.39 -9.75 19.76
C ASP A 356 -5.05 -8.38 20.00
N ALA A 357 -4.76 -7.71 21.11
CA ALA A 357 -5.29 -6.37 21.40
C ALA A 357 -4.76 -5.29 20.43
N GLN A 358 -3.52 -5.42 19.95
CA GLN A 358 -2.95 -4.52 18.95
C GLN A 358 -3.54 -4.79 17.56
N LEU A 359 -3.79 -6.06 17.21
CA LEU A 359 -4.52 -6.42 16.00
C LEU A 359 -5.97 -5.91 16.04
N ASP A 360 -6.64 -5.97 17.19
CA ASP A 360 -7.96 -5.37 17.38
C ASP A 360 -7.92 -3.85 17.17
N THR A 361 -6.82 -3.19 17.53
CA THR A 361 -6.61 -1.77 17.22
C THR A 361 -6.43 -1.52 15.73
N VAL A 362 -5.66 -2.35 15.03
CA VAL A 362 -5.57 -2.28 13.55
C VAL A 362 -6.95 -2.44 12.93
N ARG A 363 -7.75 -3.41 13.40
CA ARG A 363 -9.13 -3.61 12.95
C ARG A 363 -10.03 -2.43 13.28
N ALA A 364 -9.88 -1.79 14.44
CA ALA A 364 -10.68 -0.61 14.80
C ALA A 364 -10.37 0.60 13.91
N ILE A 365 -9.15 0.69 13.36
CA ILE A 365 -8.75 1.71 12.40
C ILE A 365 -9.26 1.37 11.00
N GLU A 366 -9.08 0.11 10.55
CA GLU A 366 -9.42 -0.35 9.19
C GLU A 366 -10.92 -0.51 8.96
N ASN A 367 -11.67 -0.97 9.97
CA ASN A 367 -13.07 -1.26 9.78
C ASN A 367 -13.95 -0.01 9.83
N PRO A 368 -15.04 0.01 9.05
CA PRO A 368 -16.07 1.03 9.16
C PRO A 368 -16.74 0.97 10.53
N LEU A 369 -17.25 2.12 10.98
CA LEU A 369 -18.14 2.23 12.13
C LEU A 369 -19.59 2.33 11.65
N ASP A 370 -20.38 1.27 11.86
CA ASP A 370 -21.78 1.19 11.41
C ASP A 370 -22.76 1.56 12.53
N PHE A 371 -23.49 2.67 12.35
CA PHE A 371 -24.49 3.19 13.28
C PHE A 371 -25.84 2.51 13.08
N THR A 372 -26.22 1.62 13.99
CA THR A 372 -27.48 0.85 13.92
C THR A 372 -28.59 1.43 14.80
N THR A 373 -28.24 2.17 15.85
CA THR A 373 -29.15 2.70 16.88
C THR A 373 -29.57 4.16 16.62
N TYR A 374 -28.84 4.89 15.79
CA TYR A 374 -29.13 6.27 15.40
C TYR A 374 -28.63 6.55 13.97
N SER A 375 -28.85 7.77 13.49
CA SER A 375 -28.32 8.22 12.20
C SER A 375 -27.75 9.62 12.33
N LEU A 376 -26.72 9.88 11.54
CA LEU A 376 -26.14 11.19 11.32
C LEU A 376 -26.98 11.97 10.29
N ALA A 377 -26.57 13.20 10.00
CA ALA A 377 -27.19 14.08 9.03
C ALA A 377 -27.40 13.37 7.68
N ASN A 378 -28.50 13.71 7.02
CA ASN A 378 -28.89 13.15 5.73
C ASN A 378 -29.05 11.61 5.73
N GLY A 379 -29.26 11.00 6.90
CA GLY A 379 -29.48 9.55 7.04
C GLY A 379 -28.21 8.72 6.97
N VAL A 380 -27.03 9.33 7.11
CA VAL A 380 -25.75 8.60 7.12
C VAL A 380 -25.70 7.67 8.33
N LYS A 381 -25.39 6.39 8.07
CA LYS A 381 -25.31 5.31 9.06
C LYS A 381 -23.93 4.64 9.15
N ARG A 382 -22.92 5.24 8.53
CA ARG A 382 -21.58 4.64 8.44
C ARG A 382 -20.52 5.73 8.48
N ALA A 383 -19.45 5.50 9.22
CA ALA A 383 -18.18 6.18 9.03
C ALA A 383 -17.19 5.20 8.40
N GLY A 384 -16.60 5.56 7.26
CA GLY A 384 -15.63 4.71 6.58
C GLY A 384 -14.38 4.47 7.44
N GLY A 385 -13.83 3.27 7.38
CA GLY A 385 -12.55 2.95 8.00
C GLY A 385 -11.37 3.54 7.23
N TYR A 386 -10.20 3.57 7.84
CA TYR A 386 -8.96 4.10 7.25
C TYR A 386 -8.16 3.00 6.59
N ASN A 387 -7.40 3.32 5.55
CA ASN A 387 -6.70 2.31 4.74
C ASN A 387 -5.35 1.86 5.33
N ILE A 388 -5.29 1.59 6.65
CA ILE A 388 -4.05 1.15 7.32
C ILE A 388 -3.54 -0.20 6.78
N LEU A 389 -4.42 -1.02 6.19
CA LEU A 389 -4.07 -2.27 5.53
C LEU A 389 -3.91 -2.14 4.01
N GLU A 390 -3.99 -0.93 3.47
CA GLU A 390 -3.86 -0.63 2.04
C GLU A 390 -2.87 0.54 1.80
N GLY A 391 -1.93 0.72 2.72
CA GLY A 391 -0.74 1.56 2.54
C GLY A 391 -0.71 2.85 3.35
N THR A 392 -1.77 3.18 4.11
CA THR A 392 -1.76 4.33 5.02
C THR A 392 -0.68 4.17 6.09
N LEU A 393 0.16 5.19 6.23
CA LEU A 393 1.18 5.25 7.28
C LEU A 393 0.68 6.07 8.47
N VAL A 394 0.62 5.46 9.65
CA VAL A 394 0.30 6.16 10.92
C VAL A 394 1.56 6.21 11.79
N ALA A 395 2.48 7.11 11.50
CA ALA A 395 3.79 7.17 12.15
C ALA A 395 4.39 8.58 12.16
N GLY A 396 4.05 9.38 13.17
CA GLY A 396 4.82 10.60 13.48
C GLY A 396 6.26 10.24 13.85
N PRO A 397 7.30 10.93 13.34
CA PRO A 397 7.32 12.21 12.62
C PRO A 397 7.21 12.13 11.09
N TYR A 398 7.00 10.94 10.51
CA TYR A 398 6.97 10.72 9.05
C TYR A 398 5.66 11.20 8.41
N THR A 399 4.57 11.22 9.19
CA THR A 399 3.23 11.65 8.77
C THR A 399 2.64 12.67 9.74
N THR A 400 1.53 13.30 9.37
CA THR A 400 0.83 14.27 10.23
C THR A 400 0.06 13.63 11.39
N ARG A 401 -0.21 12.31 11.32
CA ARG A 401 -0.76 11.51 12.42
C ARG A 401 0.22 10.49 12.98
N ASP A 402 0.00 10.18 14.25
CA ASP A 402 0.62 9.10 15.01
C ASP A 402 -0.38 8.47 16.00
N LEU A 403 0.07 7.43 16.69
CA LEU A 403 -0.65 6.80 17.80
C LEU A 403 -0.16 7.29 19.17
N GLY A 404 0.52 8.44 19.23
CA GLY A 404 1.06 9.04 20.44
C GLY A 404 2.35 8.38 20.92
N THR A 405 2.88 8.88 22.03
CA THR A 405 4.15 8.42 22.64
C THR A 405 3.96 7.68 23.96
N ARG A 406 2.71 7.49 24.41
CA ARG A 406 2.38 6.79 25.67
C ARG A 406 1.16 5.90 25.52
N ALA A 407 1.16 4.78 26.23
CA ALA A 407 0.10 3.79 26.24
C ALA A 407 -1.11 4.15 27.12
N VAL A 408 -0.99 5.19 27.97
CA VAL A 408 -2.08 5.66 28.84
C VAL A 408 -2.29 7.14 28.55
N PRO A 409 -3.50 7.57 28.14
CA PRO A 409 -3.71 8.92 27.68
C PRO A 409 -3.94 9.90 28.83
N GLY A 410 -3.87 11.19 28.52
CA GLY A 410 -4.30 12.25 29.42
C GLY A 410 -5.82 12.42 29.40
N ASN A 411 -6.34 13.11 30.41
CA ASN A 411 -7.71 13.63 30.41
C ASN A 411 -7.68 15.07 30.96
N PRO A 412 -7.73 16.12 30.11
CA PRO A 412 -7.88 16.08 28.65
C PRO A 412 -6.68 15.43 27.93
N ALA A 413 -6.95 14.93 26.71
CA ALA A 413 -5.90 14.42 25.85
C ALA A 413 -4.92 15.54 25.44
N THR A 414 -3.64 15.20 25.26
CA THR A 414 -2.58 16.13 24.85
C THR A 414 -1.84 15.62 23.62
N SER A 415 -0.90 16.40 23.09
CA SER A 415 -0.06 15.98 21.94
C SER A 415 0.85 14.78 22.21
N LEU A 416 0.88 14.26 23.44
CA LEU A 416 1.55 12.98 23.76
C LEU A 416 0.64 11.77 23.47
N ASP A 417 -0.65 12.00 23.26
CA ASP A 417 -1.66 11.00 22.93
C ASP A 417 -1.84 10.91 21.42
N ALA A 418 -2.46 9.83 20.96
CA ALA A 418 -2.75 9.58 19.56
C ALA A 418 -3.52 10.77 19.00
N ASN A 419 -3.00 11.34 17.91
CA ASN A 419 -3.58 12.53 17.29
C ASN A 419 -5.07 12.30 16.92
N MET A 420 -5.44 11.08 16.52
CA MET A 420 -6.85 10.67 16.30
C MET A 420 -7.66 10.91 17.57
N TYR A 421 -7.25 10.31 18.69
CA TYR A 421 -7.93 10.41 19.98
C TYR A 421 -8.01 11.85 20.49
N VAL A 422 -6.95 12.67 20.35
CA VAL A 422 -6.97 14.08 20.77
C VAL A 422 -8.17 14.81 20.19
N THR A 423 -8.41 14.69 18.89
CA THR A 423 -9.56 15.36 18.26
C THR A 423 -10.90 14.74 18.62
N GLY A 424 -10.95 13.42 18.89
CA GLY A 424 -12.16 12.75 19.39
C GLY A 424 -12.52 13.20 20.81
N ASP A 425 -11.51 13.32 21.69
CA ASP A 425 -11.65 13.78 23.07
C ASP A 425 -12.22 15.20 23.14
N GLN A 426 -11.62 16.11 22.39
CA GLN A 426 -12.06 17.50 22.31
C GLN A 426 -13.49 17.62 21.75
N TRP A 427 -13.81 16.80 20.74
CA TRP A 427 -15.16 16.77 20.17
C TRP A 427 -16.20 16.28 21.19
N VAL A 428 -15.94 15.15 21.87
CA VAL A 428 -16.85 14.62 22.90
C VAL A 428 -17.04 15.66 24.02
N LYS A 429 -15.96 16.25 24.53
CA LYS A 429 -16.02 17.20 25.66
C LYS A 429 -16.78 18.47 25.34
N TYR A 430 -16.55 19.08 24.18
CA TYR A 430 -17.04 20.45 23.93
C TYR A 430 -18.18 20.51 22.93
N PHE A 431 -18.19 19.65 21.91
CA PHE A 431 -19.28 19.63 20.93
C PHE A 431 -20.49 18.90 21.48
N VAL A 432 -20.26 17.79 22.20
CA VAL A 432 -21.32 16.89 22.67
C VAL A 432 -21.69 17.12 24.13
N THR A 433 -20.81 16.81 25.08
CA THR A 433 -21.17 16.75 26.50
C THR A 433 -21.17 18.13 27.16
N ARG A 434 -20.34 19.05 26.67
CA ARG A 434 -20.00 20.35 27.29
C ARG A 434 -19.44 20.21 28.71
N ILE A 435 -18.78 19.08 28.99
CA ILE A 435 -18.15 18.79 30.28
C ILE A 435 -16.64 18.66 30.06
N ASP A 436 -15.90 19.67 30.51
CA ASP A 436 -14.44 19.75 30.35
C ASP A 436 -13.70 18.54 30.94
N ALA A 437 -14.18 18.01 32.05
CA ALA A 437 -13.58 16.85 32.73
C ALA A 437 -14.11 15.48 32.27
N PHE A 438 -14.96 15.43 31.23
CA PHE A 438 -15.56 14.18 30.76
C PHE A 438 -14.49 13.19 30.30
N ASP A 439 -14.57 11.93 30.71
CA ASP A 439 -13.68 10.88 30.22
C ASP A 439 -14.20 10.31 28.89
N SER A 440 -13.61 10.75 27.78
CA SER A 440 -14.00 10.35 26.44
C SER A 440 -13.81 8.86 26.16
N LEU A 441 -13.00 8.13 26.94
CA LEU A 441 -12.90 6.67 26.82
C LEU A 441 -14.17 5.95 27.30
N THR A 442 -15.03 6.61 28.08
CA THR A 442 -16.33 6.07 28.51
C THR A 442 -17.45 6.31 27.50
N PHE A 443 -17.25 7.20 26.52
CA PHE A 443 -18.22 7.49 25.48
C PHE A 443 -18.30 6.34 24.47
N ASP A 444 -19.47 5.75 24.25
CA ASP A 444 -19.67 4.73 23.22
C ASP A 444 -20.12 5.36 21.91
N PRO A 445 -19.29 5.34 20.85
CA PRO A 445 -19.68 5.94 19.58
C PRO A 445 -20.77 5.15 18.85
N LEU A 446 -21.03 3.88 19.20
CA LEU A 446 -22.14 3.10 18.64
C LEU A 446 -23.42 3.22 19.46
N ASP A 447 -23.32 3.65 20.72
CA ASP A 447 -24.44 3.92 21.60
C ASP A 447 -24.16 5.13 22.51
N PRO A 448 -24.32 6.37 22.00
CA PRO A 448 -24.06 7.58 22.78
C PRO A 448 -25.00 7.78 23.99
N GLY A 449 -26.02 6.93 24.15
CA GLY A 449 -26.99 6.99 25.24
C GLY A 449 -27.71 8.33 25.32
N ALA A 450 -27.59 9.01 26.47
CA ALA A 450 -28.23 10.31 26.70
C ALA A 450 -27.75 11.42 25.73
N TYR A 451 -26.60 11.24 25.08
CA TYR A 451 -26.03 12.22 24.17
C TYR A 451 -26.44 12.03 22.69
N THR A 452 -27.20 10.97 22.36
CA THR A 452 -27.57 10.64 20.98
C THR A 452 -28.21 11.82 20.24
N ALA A 453 -29.15 12.54 20.87
CA ALA A 453 -29.79 13.71 20.27
C ALA A 453 -28.80 14.85 19.97
N ARG A 454 -27.81 15.05 20.86
CA ARG A 454 -26.78 16.08 20.67
C ARG A 454 -25.79 15.69 19.57
N VAL A 455 -25.41 14.41 19.47
CA VAL A 455 -24.59 13.90 18.36
C VAL A 455 -25.27 14.17 17.02
N THR A 456 -26.55 13.85 16.88
CA THR A 456 -27.31 14.14 15.65
C THR A 456 -27.42 15.65 15.38
N ALA A 457 -27.62 16.47 16.42
CA ALA A 457 -27.66 17.93 16.26
C ALA A 457 -26.32 18.51 15.78
N VAL A 458 -25.19 18.06 16.34
CA VAL A 458 -23.83 18.46 15.88
C VAL A 458 -23.58 18.00 14.45
N SER A 459 -24.00 16.78 14.11
CA SER A 459 -23.90 16.25 12.76
C SER A 459 -24.67 17.10 11.75
N ASN A 460 -25.92 17.49 12.06
CA ASN A 460 -26.71 18.39 11.20
C ASN A 460 -26.07 19.77 10.99
N LEU A 461 -25.22 20.21 11.91
CA LEU A 461 -24.49 21.49 11.80
C LEU A 461 -23.18 21.37 11.04
N THR A 462 -22.46 20.26 11.20
CA THR A 462 -21.04 20.17 10.82
C THR A 462 -20.77 19.21 9.66
N ASP A 463 -21.64 18.24 9.39
CA ASP A 463 -21.43 17.28 8.31
C ASP A 463 -21.81 17.88 6.94
N ALA A 464 -21.05 17.54 5.91
CA ALA A 464 -21.26 17.93 4.52
C ALA A 464 -21.72 16.73 3.67
N THR A 465 -22.72 16.00 4.15
CA THR A 465 -23.14 14.70 3.61
C THR A 465 -24.38 14.73 2.74
N ASN A 466 -24.96 15.91 2.44
CA ASN A 466 -26.16 15.97 1.61
C ASN A 466 -25.81 15.56 0.15
N PRO A 467 -26.34 14.45 -0.37
CA PRO A 467 -25.96 13.96 -1.69
C PRO A 467 -26.67 14.70 -2.84
N ASN A 468 -27.71 15.50 -2.54
CA ASN A 468 -28.46 16.21 -3.56
C ASN A 468 -27.75 17.53 -3.95
N LEU A 469 -26.85 17.43 -4.93
CA LEU A 469 -26.18 18.56 -5.58
C LEU A 469 -26.93 19.07 -6.82
N ALA A 470 -28.16 18.62 -7.09
CA ALA A 470 -28.92 19.05 -8.27
C ALA A 470 -29.05 20.58 -8.40
N PRO A 471 -29.31 21.35 -7.33
CA PRO A 471 -29.35 22.82 -7.43
C PRO A 471 -28.01 23.44 -7.88
N PHE A 472 -26.89 22.91 -7.39
CA PHE A 472 -25.54 23.38 -7.74
C PHE A 472 -25.16 22.97 -9.18
N PHE A 473 -25.54 21.80 -9.65
CA PHE A 473 -25.31 21.44 -11.06
C PHE A 473 -26.26 22.17 -12.01
N GLY A 474 -27.48 22.44 -11.56
CA GLY A 474 -28.56 23.04 -12.35
C GLY A 474 -28.29 24.49 -12.77
N HIS A 475 -27.52 25.27 -12.01
CA HIS A 475 -27.09 26.61 -12.42
C HIS A 475 -25.74 26.64 -13.16
N GLY A 476 -25.15 25.46 -13.42
CA GLY A 476 -23.87 25.34 -14.14
C GLY A 476 -22.65 25.06 -13.25
N GLY A 477 -22.84 24.91 -11.93
CA GLY A 477 -21.78 24.63 -10.98
C GLY A 477 -20.96 23.37 -11.31
N ARG A 478 -19.65 23.44 -11.06
CA ARG A 478 -18.68 22.35 -11.28
C ARG A 478 -17.88 22.03 -10.01
N LEU A 479 -17.70 20.74 -9.74
CA LEU A 479 -16.98 20.24 -8.58
C LEU A 479 -15.81 19.35 -9.00
N ILE A 480 -14.60 19.70 -8.57
CA ILE A 480 -13.44 18.81 -8.57
C ILE A 480 -13.21 18.35 -7.14
N MET A 481 -13.19 17.04 -6.93
CA MET A 481 -12.89 16.39 -5.66
C MET A 481 -11.67 15.50 -5.81
N LEU A 482 -10.78 15.52 -4.83
CA LEU A 482 -9.57 14.71 -4.80
C LEU A 482 -9.34 14.16 -3.40
N HIS A 483 -9.02 12.88 -3.26
CA HIS A 483 -8.69 12.27 -1.97
C HIS A 483 -7.56 11.25 -2.11
N GLY A 484 -6.57 11.33 -1.21
CA GLY A 484 -5.53 10.32 -1.12
C GLY A 484 -6.04 8.97 -0.62
N LEU A 485 -5.60 7.87 -1.24
CA LEU A 485 -5.94 6.52 -0.79
C LEU A 485 -5.15 6.08 0.44
N ALA A 486 -4.10 6.81 0.81
CA ALA A 486 -3.29 6.58 2.00
C ALA A 486 -3.55 7.63 3.10
N ASP A 487 -4.62 8.42 3.02
CA ASP A 487 -4.94 9.49 3.98
C ASP A 487 -5.14 8.96 5.42
N GLU A 488 -4.25 9.38 6.31
CA GLU A 488 -4.19 8.99 7.71
C GLU A 488 -5.03 9.89 8.65
N VAL A 489 -5.62 10.97 8.12
CA VAL A 489 -6.36 11.98 8.89
C VAL A 489 -7.85 11.87 8.68
N ILE A 490 -8.29 11.75 7.43
CA ILE A 490 -9.69 11.67 7.00
C ILE A 490 -9.85 10.42 6.14
N SER A 491 -10.74 9.52 6.55
CA SER A 491 -11.05 8.31 5.78
C SER A 491 -11.56 8.65 4.38
N ASN A 492 -10.77 8.29 3.38
CA ASN A 492 -11.15 8.34 1.96
C ASN A 492 -12.38 7.46 1.67
N ASN A 493 -12.61 6.39 2.44
CA ASN A 493 -13.80 5.55 2.29
C ASN A 493 -15.10 6.33 2.60
N SER A 494 -15.06 7.31 3.51
CA SER A 494 -16.21 8.20 3.74
C SER A 494 -16.50 9.10 2.53
N THR A 495 -15.44 9.55 1.83
CA THR A 495 -15.57 10.33 0.60
C THR A 495 -16.09 9.47 -0.55
N ILE A 496 -15.61 8.24 -0.68
CA ILE A 496 -16.11 7.25 -1.65
C ILE A 496 -17.60 6.94 -1.39
N ASP A 497 -17.99 6.74 -0.14
CA ASP A 497 -19.39 6.50 0.22
C ASP A 497 -20.26 7.70 -0.14
N TYR A 498 -19.82 8.93 0.12
CA TYR A 498 -20.53 10.15 -0.31
C TYR A 498 -20.68 10.23 -1.83
N TYR A 499 -19.60 10.01 -2.59
CA TYR A 499 -19.66 9.99 -4.05
C TYR A 499 -20.69 8.98 -4.57
N LYS A 500 -20.70 7.76 -4.01
CA LYS A 500 -21.68 6.72 -4.33
C LYS A 500 -23.11 7.17 -4.02
N GLN A 501 -23.34 7.90 -2.92
CA GLN A 501 -24.66 8.45 -2.58
C GLN A 501 -25.09 9.57 -3.54
N VAL A 502 -24.17 10.45 -3.97
CA VAL A 502 -24.46 11.47 -4.99
C VAL A 502 -24.86 10.81 -6.31
N VAL A 503 -24.12 9.79 -6.75
CA VAL A 503 -24.45 9.00 -7.95
C VAL A 503 -25.80 8.30 -7.80
N ALA A 504 -26.08 7.70 -6.64
CA ALA A 504 -27.37 7.05 -6.37
C ALA A 504 -28.55 8.05 -6.38
N THR A 505 -28.31 9.29 -5.95
CA THR A 505 -29.34 10.34 -5.85
C THR A 505 -29.60 11.03 -7.19
N LEU A 506 -28.55 11.31 -7.96
CA LEU A 506 -28.63 12.16 -9.17
C LEU A 506 -28.47 11.37 -10.48
N GLY A 507 -27.97 10.14 -10.41
CA GLY A 507 -27.56 9.34 -11.57
C GLY A 507 -26.16 9.71 -12.08
N GLN A 508 -25.45 8.70 -12.61
CA GLN A 508 -24.07 8.86 -13.09
C GLN A 508 -23.92 9.96 -14.15
N ALA A 509 -24.90 10.12 -15.05
CA ALA A 509 -24.83 11.13 -16.12
C ALA A 509 -24.80 12.57 -15.58
N ALA A 510 -25.62 12.89 -14.57
CA ALA A 510 -25.61 14.21 -13.94
C ALA A 510 -24.30 14.46 -13.19
N VAL A 511 -23.80 13.43 -12.49
CA VAL A 511 -22.49 13.48 -11.80
C VAL A 511 -21.37 13.68 -12.80
N ASP A 512 -21.37 12.99 -13.95
CA ASP A 512 -20.35 13.15 -14.98
C ASP A 512 -20.38 14.54 -15.66
N GLN A 513 -21.50 15.26 -15.60
CA GLN A 513 -21.62 16.63 -16.12
C GLN A 513 -21.18 17.70 -15.12
N GLY A 514 -21.33 17.45 -13.82
CA GLY A 514 -21.09 18.45 -12.77
C GLY A 514 -19.94 18.15 -11.82
N MET A 515 -19.42 16.92 -11.79
CA MET A 515 -18.43 16.47 -10.80
C MET A 515 -17.32 15.58 -11.41
N ARG A 516 -16.09 15.77 -10.92
CA ARG A 516 -14.96 14.85 -11.13
C ARG A 516 -14.40 14.47 -9.77
N PHE A 517 -14.30 13.17 -9.50
CA PHE A 517 -13.70 12.63 -8.28
C PHE A 517 -12.46 11.81 -8.63
N TYR A 518 -11.32 12.19 -8.06
CA TYR A 518 -10.04 11.53 -8.22
C TYR A 518 -9.59 10.91 -6.90
N THR A 519 -9.20 9.65 -6.93
CA THR A 519 -8.51 8.98 -5.81
C THR A 519 -7.05 8.80 -6.16
N VAL A 520 -6.14 9.14 -5.24
CA VAL A 520 -4.70 9.18 -5.53
C VAL A 520 -3.95 8.12 -4.70
N PRO A 521 -3.43 7.05 -5.33
CA PRO A 521 -2.61 6.05 -4.64
C PRO A 521 -1.38 6.66 -3.95
N GLY A 522 -1.08 6.18 -2.74
CA GLY A 522 0.09 6.60 -1.96
C GLY A 522 0.05 8.03 -1.38
N MET A 523 -0.98 8.82 -1.70
CA MET A 523 -1.20 10.14 -1.12
C MET A 523 -1.84 10.00 0.27
N GLY A 524 -1.14 10.50 1.28
CA GLY A 524 -1.64 10.74 2.64
C GLY A 524 -2.35 12.09 2.74
N HIS A 525 -2.53 12.64 3.94
CA HIS A 525 -3.20 13.93 4.16
C HIS A 525 -2.31 15.15 3.84
N GLY A 526 -1.90 15.28 2.58
CA GLY A 526 -0.78 16.13 2.14
C GLY A 526 0.61 15.59 2.52
N THR A 527 0.70 14.30 2.83
CA THR A 527 1.94 13.55 3.03
C THR A 527 1.93 12.28 2.16
N GLY A 528 2.78 11.31 2.45
CA GLY A 528 2.75 9.99 1.84
C GLY A 528 3.84 9.75 0.79
N SER A 529 3.73 8.61 0.10
CA SER A 529 4.68 8.17 -0.92
C SER A 529 4.50 8.89 -2.25
N PHE A 530 3.37 9.56 -2.47
CA PHE A 530 3.09 10.36 -3.66
C PHE A 530 2.23 11.57 -3.30
N ILE A 531 2.70 12.77 -3.62
CA ILE A 531 1.94 14.02 -3.41
C ILE A 531 1.65 14.61 -4.78
N PRO A 532 0.39 14.62 -5.26
CA PRO A 532 0.06 15.06 -6.61
C PRO A 532 0.24 16.58 -6.74
N ASN A 533 0.97 17.01 -7.76
CA ASN A 533 0.95 18.37 -8.29
C ASN A 533 0.27 18.37 -9.66
N TRP A 534 -0.84 19.09 -9.77
CA TRP A 534 -1.58 19.29 -11.02
C TRP A 534 -2.40 20.59 -10.97
N ASP A 535 -2.58 21.25 -12.10
CA ASP A 535 -3.24 22.56 -12.17
C ASP A 535 -4.78 22.43 -12.12
N SER A 536 -5.28 22.12 -10.92
CA SER A 536 -6.71 21.92 -10.67
C SER A 536 -7.56 23.19 -10.84
N LEU A 537 -6.99 24.37 -10.60
CA LEU A 537 -7.68 25.64 -10.82
C LEU A 537 -7.91 25.88 -12.31
N ALA A 538 -6.86 25.77 -13.14
CA ALA A 538 -7.02 25.93 -14.58
C ALA A 538 -7.99 24.89 -15.17
N ALA A 539 -7.95 23.65 -14.68
CA ALA A 539 -8.89 22.60 -15.08
C ALA A 539 -10.35 22.96 -14.72
N LEU A 540 -10.58 23.54 -13.53
CA LEU A 540 -11.90 23.97 -13.11
C LEU A 540 -12.39 25.19 -13.90
N GLU A 541 -11.54 26.19 -14.12
CA GLU A 541 -11.86 27.37 -14.94
C GLU A 541 -12.25 26.96 -16.37
N GLY A 542 -11.45 26.12 -17.01
CA GLY A 542 -11.74 25.60 -18.35
C GLY A 542 -13.08 24.87 -18.42
N TRP A 543 -13.49 24.22 -17.33
CA TRP A 543 -14.78 23.55 -17.25
C TRP A 543 -15.95 24.50 -17.04
N VAL A 544 -15.82 25.45 -16.12
CA VAL A 544 -16.86 26.43 -15.79
C VAL A 544 -17.09 27.40 -16.95
N GLU A 545 -16.01 27.93 -17.52
CA GLU A 545 -16.08 29.02 -18.50
C GLU A 545 -16.11 28.51 -19.94
N GLY A 546 -15.39 27.42 -20.22
CA GLY A 546 -15.25 26.84 -21.55
C GLY A 546 -16.13 25.61 -21.79
N GLY A 547 -16.77 25.06 -20.76
CA GLY A 547 -17.52 23.81 -20.86
C GLY A 547 -16.64 22.56 -21.02
N LEU A 548 -15.31 22.69 -20.90
CA LEU A 548 -14.36 21.61 -21.09
C LEU A 548 -14.14 20.85 -19.79
N ALA A 549 -14.87 19.75 -19.61
CA ALA A 549 -14.66 18.89 -18.45
C ALA A 549 -13.21 18.38 -18.41
N PRO A 550 -12.56 18.33 -17.23
CA PRO A 550 -11.19 17.84 -17.12
C PRO A 550 -11.08 16.42 -17.69
N ALA A 551 -10.16 16.23 -18.63
CA ALA A 551 -9.73 14.91 -19.09
C ALA A 551 -8.95 14.17 -17.98
N THR A 552 -8.48 12.95 -18.26
CA THR A 552 -7.51 12.29 -17.37
C THR A 552 -6.25 13.14 -17.29
N GLY A 553 -6.10 13.89 -16.20
CA GLY A 553 -4.93 14.72 -15.94
C GLY A 553 -3.69 13.87 -15.66
N ILE A 554 -2.52 14.50 -15.70
CA ILE A 554 -1.27 13.92 -15.21
C ILE A 554 -0.87 14.71 -13.98
N ALA A 555 -0.61 14.01 -12.87
CA ALA A 555 -0.02 14.59 -11.69
C ALA A 555 1.47 14.28 -11.65
N ALA A 556 2.28 15.28 -11.29
CA ALA A 556 3.69 15.13 -10.98
C ALA A 556 3.88 15.00 -9.47
N ASP A 557 4.78 14.14 -9.03
CA ASP A 557 5.05 13.88 -7.62
C ASP A 557 5.85 15.04 -7.01
N ALA A 558 5.38 15.54 -5.88
CA ALA A 558 6.05 16.57 -5.08
C ALA A 558 6.98 16.01 -4.01
N VAL A 559 6.97 14.69 -3.77
CA VAL A 559 7.82 14.05 -2.75
C VAL A 559 9.29 14.16 -3.19
N ALA A 560 10.16 14.69 -2.32
CA ALA A 560 11.55 15.01 -2.68
C ALA A 560 12.35 13.81 -3.23
N GLY A 561 12.12 12.60 -2.71
CA GLY A 561 12.81 11.38 -3.16
C GLY A 561 12.34 10.83 -4.51
N THR A 562 11.16 11.23 -4.97
CA THR A 562 10.52 10.78 -6.22
C THR A 562 10.08 11.96 -7.09
N TYR A 563 10.68 13.14 -6.85
CA TYR A 563 10.26 14.39 -7.48
C TYR A 563 10.26 14.29 -9.00
N GLY A 564 9.14 14.64 -9.62
CA GLY A 564 8.96 14.56 -11.06
C GLY A 564 8.48 13.22 -11.61
N ARG A 565 8.34 12.17 -10.78
CA ARG A 565 7.57 10.97 -11.13
C ARG A 565 6.15 11.37 -11.49
N THR A 566 5.56 10.77 -12.52
CA THR A 566 4.22 11.13 -13.00
C THR A 566 3.25 9.96 -12.96
N ARG A 567 1.98 10.23 -12.61
CA ARG A 567 0.88 9.26 -12.66
C ARG A 567 -0.34 9.89 -13.33
N PRO A 568 -1.15 9.11 -14.08
CA PRO A 568 -2.45 9.61 -14.54
C PRO A 568 -3.39 9.76 -13.33
N LEU A 569 -4.12 10.87 -13.28
CA LEU A 569 -5.20 11.10 -12.32
C LEU A 569 -6.45 10.34 -12.78
N CYS A 570 -6.54 9.09 -12.36
CA CYS A 570 -7.69 8.24 -12.68
C CYS A 570 -8.94 8.68 -11.91
N ARG A 571 -10.05 8.81 -12.63
CA ARG A 571 -11.35 9.11 -12.03
C ARG A 571 -11.85 7.88 -11.30
N PHE A 572 -12.24 8.02 -10.04
CA PHE A 572 -12.84 6.93 -9.28
C PHE A 572 -14.05 6.33 -10.04
N PRO A 573 -14.21 5.00 -10.12
CA PRO A 573 -13.45 3.95 -9.42
C PRO A 573 -12.19 3.46 -10.14
N ALA A 574 -11.75 4.11 -11.21
CA ALA A 574 -10.55 3.69 -11.92
C ALA A 574 -9.26 4.07 -11.18
N TRP A 575 -8.23 3.26 -11.35
CA TRP A 575 -6.91 3.40 -10.74
C TRP A 575 -5.79 3.15 -11.78
N PRO A 576 -4.56 3.66 -11.56
CA PRO A 576 -3.47 3.54 -12.54
C PRO A 576 -2.82 2.14 -12.52
N LYS A 577 -2.98 1.37 -13.59
CA LYS A 577 -2.30 0.07 -13.80
C LYS A 577 -1.10 0.21 -14.72
N TYR A 578 0.04 -0.37 -14.33
CA TYR A 578 1.22 -0.40 -15.18
C TYR A 578 1.03 -1.33 -16.38
N ARG A 579 1.48 -0.90 -17.56
CA ARG A 579 1.34 -1.65 -18.83
C ARG A 579 2.35 -2.80 -18.99
N GLY A 580 3.27 -2.98 -18.04
CA GLY A 580 4.25 -4.06 -18.04
C GLY A 580 5.56 -3.74 -18.77
N SER A 581 5.70 -2.56 -19.39
CA SER A 581 6.94 -2.11 -20.03
C SER A 581 7.10 -0.58 -19.99
N GLY A 582 8.35 -0.11 -20.06
CA GLY A 582 8.71 1.31 -19.95
C GLY A 582 9.21 1.71 -18.55
N SER A 583 9.42 3.01 -18.33
CA SER A 583 9.75 3.54 -17.00
C SER A 583 8.53 3.52 -16.08
N LEU A 584 8.72 3.06 -14.84
CA LEU A 584 7.73 3.19 -13.77
C LEU A 584 7.47 4.65 -13.39
N ASP A 585 8.32 5.61 -13.77
CA ASP A 585 8.14 7.01 -13.39
C ASP A 585 7.30 7.84 -14.38
N ALA A 586 6.88 7.23 -15.49
CA ALA A 586 6.21 7.94 -16.57
C ALA A 586 4.74 7.53 -16.71
N ALA A 587 3.83 8.51 -16.55
CA ALA A 587 2.37 8.30 -16.62
C ALA A 587 1.89 7.63 -17.92
N VAL A 588 2.61 7.83 -19.03
CA VAL A 588 2.29 7.21 -20.35
C VAL A 588 2.34 5.67 -20.32
N ASN A 589 3.10 5.08 -19.40
CA ASN A 589 3.21 3.63 -19.24
C ASN A 589 2.12 3.04 -18.32
N TYR A 590 1.13 3.84 -17.95
CA TYR A 590 -0.01 3.44 -17.13
C TYR A 590 -1.32 3.58 -17.91
N SER A 591 -2.34 2.86 -17.47
CA SER A 591 -3.72 2.98 -17.95
C SER A 591 -4.66 3.04 -16.76
N CYS A 592 -5.68 3.90 -16.82
CA CYS A 592 -6.74 3.89 -15.83
C CYS A 592 -7.66 2.69 -16.08
N VAL A 593 -7.78 1.79 -15.10
CA VAL A 593 -8.59 0.56 -15.18
C VAL A 593 -9.47 0.43 -13.94
N THR A 594 -10.52 -0.39 -14.02
CA THR A 594 -11.45 -0.68 -12.91
C THR A 594 -11.44 -2.15 -12.50
N GLU A 595 -10.44 -2.91 -12.95
CA GLU A 595 -10.34 -4.33 -12.63
C GLU A 595 -10.05 -4.54 -11.14
N VAL A 596 -10.53 -5.67 -10.62
CA VAL A 596 -10.17 -6.18 -9.29
C VAL A 596 -9.69 -7.60 -9.52
N GLY A 597 -8.37 -7.78 -9.55
CA GLY A 597 -7.77 -9.11 -9.62
C GLY A 597 -7.87 -9.81 -8.27
N ASP A 598 -8.07 -11.11 -8.24
CA ASP A 598 -7.96 -11.88 -7.01
C ASP A 598 -6.50 -12.32 -6.82
N PRO A 599 -5.73 -11.71 -5.90
CA PRO A 599 -4.33 -12.10 -5.67
C PRO A 599 -4.20 -13.47 -4.99
N LEU A 600 -5.30 -14.02 -4.47
CA LEU A 600 -5.35 -15.37 -3.91
C LEU A 600 -5.71 -16.43 -4.95
N ALA A 601 -6.17 -16.01 -6.14
CA ALA A 601 -6.47 -16.95 -7.22
C ALA A 601 -5.18 -17.61 -7.70
N CYS A 602 -5.18 -18.94 -7.71
CA CYS A 602 -4.10 -19.73 -8.27
C CYS A 602 -4.46 -20.24 -9.66
N PRO A 603 -3.82 -19.74 -10.74
CA PRO A 603 -4.06 -20.27 -12.09
C PRO A 603 -3.62 -21.74 -12.24
N ASN A 604 -2.73 -22.23 -11.38
CA ASN A 604 -2.21 -23.60 -11.42
C ASN A 604 -3.03 -24.60 -10.59
N LEU A 605 -4.10 -24.16 -9.92
CA LEU A 605 -4.99 -25.06 -9.19
C LEU A 605 -5.79 -25.89 -10.21
N PRO A 606 -5.93 -27.23 -10.04
CA PRO A 606 -6.67 -28.04 -10.99
C PRO A 606 -8.15 -27.61 -11.05
N ALA A 607 -8.78 -27.67 -12.23
CA ALA A 607 -10.18 -27.27 -12.42
C ALA A 607 -11.20 -28.27 -11.84
N SER A 608 -10.76 -29.49 -11.50
CA SER A 608 -11.59 -30.54 -10.91
C SER A 608 -10.76 -31.39 -9.96
N VAL A 609 -11.41 -32.27 -9.19
CA VAL A 609 -10.72 -33.24 -8.33
C VAL A 609 -9.66 -33.98 -9.13
N THR A 610 -8.40 -33.87 -8.72
CA THR A 610 -7.25 -34.34 -9.51
C THR A 610 -6.29 -35.10 -8.61
N SER A 611 -5.73 -36.19 -9.14
CA SER A 611 -4.72 -37.01 -8.46
C SER A 611 -3.34 -36.79 -9.06
N TYR A 612 -2.37 -36.51 -8.21
CA TYR A 612 -0.96 -36.34 -8.50
C TYR A 612 -0.19 -37.53 -7.95
N LYS A 613 0.89 -37.91 -8.64
CA LYS A 613 1.78 -39.01 -8.24
C LYS A 613 3.17 -38.49 -7.91
N GLY A 614 3.74 -38.92 -6.81
CA GLY A 614 5.00 -38.38 -6.32
C GLY A 614 5.62 -39.14 -5.17
N GLY A 615 6.39 -38.42 -4.36
CA GLY A 615 6.98 -38.95 -3.13
C GLY A 615 7.68 -37.89 -2.29
N ASN A 616 8.27 -38.32 -1.18
CA ASN A 616 8.85 -37.42 -0.17
C ASN A 616 10.29 -37.75 0.22
N SER A 617 10.88 -36.91 1.07
CA SER A 617 12.24 -37.03 1.60
C SER A 617 12.54 -38.28 2.44
N PHE A 618 11.53 -39.09 2.76
CA PHE A 618 11.68 -40.39 3.43
C PHE A 618 11.56 -41.57 2.47
N GLY A 619 11.61 -41.30 1.15
CA GLY A 619 11.53 -42.31 0.11
C GLY A 619 10.12 -42.90 -0.06
N GLU A 620 9.11 -42.30 0.54
CA GLU A 620 7.74 -42.81 0.44
C GLU A 620 7.16 -42.42 -0.92
N GLU A 621 6.48 -43.36 -1.53
CA GLU A 621 5.73 -43.15 -2.76
C GLU A 621 4.30 -42.75 -2.41
N LEU A 622 3.84 -41.65 -3.00
CA LEU A 622 2.62 -40.96 -2.59
C LEU A 622 1.68 -40.73 -3.77
N ARG A 623 0.39 -40.77 -3.47
CA ARG A 623 -0.69 -40.19 -4.29
C ARG A 623 -1.26 -39.00 -3.54
N VAL A 624 -1.29 -37.84 -4.18
CA VAL A 624 -1.85 -36.59 -3.63
C VAL A 624 -3.11 -36.26 -4.41
N GLN A 625 -4.26 -36.21 -3.76
CA GLN A 625 -5.54 -35.83 -4.38
C GLN A 625 -5.93 -34.44 -3.89
N ILE A 626 -6.29 -33.57 -4.83
CA ILE A 626 -6.71 -32.19 -4.55
C ILE A 626 -8.16 -32.04 -4.99
N ASP A 627 -9.00 -31.56 -4.08
CA ASP A 627 -10.37 -31.13 -4.37
C ASP A 627 -10.41 -29.60 -4.38
N PRO A 628 -10.44 -28.96 -5.57
CA PRO A 628 -10.44 -27.50 -5.70
C PRO A 628 -11.79 -26.86 -5.33
N ALA A 629 -12.88 -27.64 -5.27
CA ALA A 629 -14.20 -27.12 -4.89
C ALA A 629 -14.37 -27.09 -3.37
N ALA A 630 -13.91 -28.15 -2.69
CA ALA A 630 -13.93 -28.21 -1.23
C ALA A 630 -12.69 -27.55 -0.58
N MET A 631 -11.68 -27.18 -1.37
CA MET A 631 -10.37 -26.73 -0.90
C MET A 631 -9.78 -27.73 0.11
N THR A 632 -9.74 -29.01 -0.25
CA THR A 632 -9.17 -30.08 0.57
C THR A 632 -8.14 -30.89 -0.19
N TYR A 633 -7.27 -31.57 0.56
CA TYR A 633 -6.35 -32.55 0.00
C TYR A 633 -6.46 -33.89 0.71
N ALA A 634 -6.02 -34.95 0.02
CA ALA A 634 -5.77 -36.26 0.59
C ALA A 634 -4.42 -36.80 0.10
N ILE A 635 -3.56 -37.26 1.00
CA ILE A 635 -2.29 -37.91 0.66
C ILE A 635 -2.35 -39.37 1.09
N THR A 636 -2.19 -40.28 0.14
CA THR A 636 -2.15 -41.74 0.37
C THR A 636 -0.74 -42.26 0.17
N ILE A 637 -0.26 -43.06 1.11
CA ILE A 637 1.02 -43.78 1.00
C ILE A 637 0.81 -45.03 0.14
N ASP A 638 1.42 -45.06 -1.05
CA ASP A 638 1.36 -46.21 -1.95
C ASP A 638 2.50 -47.22 -1.68
N ALA A 639 3.67 -46.75 -1.23
CA ALA A 639 4.78 -47.61 -0.81
C ALA A 639 5.67 -46.90 0.23
N SER A 640 6.00 -47.59 1.33
CA SER A 640 6.84 -47.05 2.40
C SER A 640 7.47 -48.18 3.23
N LEU A 641 8.66 -47.92 3.78
CA LEU A 641 9.25 -48.71 4.88
C LEU A 641 9.18 -47.98 6.23
N GLN A 642 8.67 -46.75 6.22
CA GLN A 642 8.55 -45.90 7.41
C GLN A 642 7.16 -45.99 8.04
N ARG A 643 6.13 -46.23 7.22
CA ARG A 643 4.72 -46.19 7.59
C ARG A 643 3.94 -47.25 6.84
N THR A 644 2.75 -47.58 7.34
CA THR A 644 1.84 -48.55 6.73
C THR A 644 1.32 -48.04 5.37
N VAL A 645 1.39 -48.88 4.34
CA VAL A 645 0.79 -48.60 3.02
C VAL A 645 -0.74 -48.44 3.15
N GLY A 646 -1.31 -47.51 2.39
CA GLY A 646 -2.73 -47.15 2.46
C GLY A 646 -3.05 -46.10 3.53
N THR A 647 -2.11 -45.74 4.40
CA THR A 647 -2.28 -44.62 5.34
C THR A 647 -2.64 -43.36 4.55
N GLN A 648 -3.76 -42.74 4.93
CA GLN A 648 -4.24 -41.50 4.34
C GLN A 648 -4.08 -40.35 5.33
N ARG A 649 -3.77 -39.17 4.81
CA ARG A 649 -3.87 -37.90 5.52
C ARG A 649 -4.74 -36.95 4.74
N THR A 650 -5.55 -36.16 5.44
CA THR A 650 -6.50 -35.26 4.82
C THR A 650 -6.51 -33.94 5.56
N GLY A 651 -6.62 -32.83 4.83
CA GLY A 651 -6.71 -31.51 5.43
C GLY A 651 -7.36 -30.51 4.49
N SER A 652 -7.56 -29.30 5.00
CA SER A 652 -8.01 -28.15 4.21
C SER A 652 -6.82 -27.37 3.68
N LEU A 653 -7.02 -26.70 2.54
CA LEU A 653 -6.12 -25.76 1.90
C LEU A 653 -6.65 -24.35 2.14
N ILE A 654 -5.84 -23.48 2.74
CA ILE A 654 -6.15 -22.07 2.97
C ILE A 654 -5.21 -21.26 2.08
N ALA A 655 -5.74 -20.39 1.21
CA ALA A 655 -4.93 -19.66 0.24
C ALA A 655 -3.99 -18.65 0.92
N GLU A 656 -2.71 -18.71 0.56
CA GLU A 656 -1.65 -17.81 1.02
C GLU A 656 -1.18 -16.84 -0.09
N GLY A 657 -1.72 -16.97 -1.31
CA GLY A 657 -1.28 -16.22 -2.49
C GLY A 657 -0.16 -16.91 -3.27
N ASN A 658 0.17 -16.42 -4.47
CA ASN A 658 1.20 -16.98 -5.36
C ASN A 658 1.07 -18.50 -5.59
N CYS A 659 -0.16 -19.03 -5.69
CA CYS A 659 -0.40 -20.47 -5.80
C CYS A 659 0.09 -21.32 -4.60
N SER A 660 0.31 -20.70 -3.44
CA SER A 660 0.63 -21.38 -2.18
C SER A 660 -0.59 -21.46 -1.27
N TYR A 661 -0.69 -22.54 -0.51
CA TYR A 661 -1.81 -22.84 0.39
C TYR A 661 -1.31 -23.46 1.68
N SER A 662 -1.71 -22.91 2.83
CA SER A 662 -1.40 -23.50 4.14
C SER A 662 -2.42 -24.57 4.52
N SER A 663 -2.06 -25.37 5.52
CA SER A 663 -2.98 -26.30 6.19
C SER A 663 -2.82 -26.23 7.71
N ALA A 664 -3.87 -26.59 8.45
CA ALA A 664 -3.89 -26.59 9.91
C ALA A 664 -2.90 -27.60 10.54
N GLU A 665 -2.32 -28.50 9.74
CA GLU A 665 -1.26 -29.39 10.19
C GLU A 665 0.10 -28.66 10.17
N SER A 666 0.83 -28.68 11.30
CA SER A 666 1.98 -27.82 11.64
C SER A 666 2.98 -27.50 10.50
N GLY A 667 2.75 -26.42 9.74
CA GLY A 667 3.73 -25.88 8.78
C GLY A 667 3.67 -26.47 7.38
N ALA A 668 2.62 -27.23 7.02
CA ALA A 668 2.42 -27.67 5.65
C ALA A 668 1.96 -26.51 4.74
N VAL A 669 2.75 -26.23 3.70
CA VAL A 669 2.34 -25.38 2.56
C VAL A 669 2.33 -26.23 1.31
N PHE A 670 1.25 -26.17 0.53
CA PHE A 670 1.18 -26.73 -0.82
C PHE A 670 1.37 -25.61 -1.82
N SER A 671 2.29 -25.77 -2.76
CA SER A 671 2.52 -24.82 -3.84
C SER A 671 2.27 -25.48 -5.19
N PHE A 672 1.43 -24.86 -5.99
CA PHE A 672 1.03 -25.35 -7.31
C PHE A 672 1.83 -24.61 -8.39
N GLY A 673 2.74 -25.32 -9.03
CA GLY A 673 3.54 -24.80 -10.13
C GLY A 673 2.88 -25.04 -11.49
N PRO A 674 3.28 -24.28 -12.53
CA PRO A 674 2.78 -24.48 -13.88
C PRO A 674 3.15 -25.89 -14.39
N GLY A 675 2.34 -26.42 -15.31
CA GLY A 675 2.59 -27.73 -15.91
C GLY A 675 2.19 -28.94 -15.06
N GLY A 676 1.40 -28.72 -13.99
CA GLY A 676 0.80 -29.79 -13.20
C GLY A 676 1.75 -30.40 -12.16
N VAL A 677 2.60 -29.58 -11.53
CA VAL A 677 3.50 -30.02 -10.45
C VAL A 677 3.07 -29.38 -9.14
N VAL A 678 3.13 -30.15 -8.06
CA VAL A 678 2.84 -29.68 -6.71
C VAL A 678 3.98 -30.04 -5.77
N SER A 679 4.44 -29.08 -4.98
CA SER A 679 5.30 -29.32 -3.82
C SER A 679 4.52 -29.13 -2.53
N GLY A 680 4.88 -29.86 -1.48
CA GLY A 680 4.33 -29.65 -0.16
C GLY A 680 5.00 -30.50 0.90
N GLY A 681 4.26 -30.94 1.91
CA GLY A 681 4.81 -31.80 2.97
C GLY A 681 3.83 -32.83 3.53
N VAL A 682 4.37 -33.87 4.16
CA VAL A 682 3.63 -34.83 5.01
C VAL A 682 4.33 -34.98 6.36
N ASN A 683 3.64 -35.07 7.50
CA ASN A 683 4.28 -35.35 8.80
C ASN A 683 5.32 -36.46 8.70
N ALA A 684 6.49 -36.17 9.26
CA ALA A 684 7.58 -37.11 9.40
C ALA A 684 7.12 -38.39 10.12
N PRO A 685 7.81 -39.52 9.89
CA PRO A 685 7.51 -40.78 10.58
C PRO A 685 7.55 -40.65 12.12
N SER A 686 8.37 -39.74 12.65
CA SER A 686 8.50 -39.44 14.08
C SER A 686 8.90 -37.97 14.30
N GLY A 687 8.70 -37.43 15.51
CA GLY A 687 9.24 -36.12 15.90
C GLY A 687 8.41 -34.87 15.57
N GLY A 688 7.14 -35.01 15.18
CA GLY A 688 6.19 -33.89 15.07
C GLY A 688 6.39 -32.90 13.89
N GLY A 689 7.45 -33.02 13.10
CA GLY A 689 7.71 -32.19 11.90
C GLY A 689 7.11 -32.74 10.60
N PHE A 690 7.32 -32.06 9.46
CA PHE A 690 6.90 -32.44 8.10
C PHE A 690 8.08 -32.85 7.20
N ALA A 691 7.79 -33.75 6.26
CA ALA A 691 8.67 -34.28 5.22
C ALA A 691 8.28 -33.66 3.88
N PRO A 692 9.17 -32.89 3.23
CA PRO A 692 8.88 -32.29 1.94
C PRO A 692 8.58 -33.36 0.89
N LEU A 693 7.60 -33.08 0.02
CA LEU A 693 7.17 -33.92 -1.08
C LEU A 693 7.08 -33.14 -2.39
N VAL A 694 7.23 -33.86 -3.50
CA VAL A 694 6.90 -33.39 -4.85
C VAL A 694 6.00 -34.42 -5.52
N ALA A 695 4.98 -33.97 -6.24
CA ALA A 695 4.08 -34.82 -7.01
C ALA A 695 3.66 -34.15 -8.33
N PHE A 696 3.25 -34.98 -9.29
CA PHE A 696 2.98 -34.58 -10.66
C PHE A 696 1.60 -35.07 -11.09
N GLN A 697 0.82 -34.20 -11.73
CA GLN A 697 -0.50 -34.50 -12.29
C GLN A 697 -0.38 -35.55 -13.39
N ASN A 698 0.67 -35.44 -14.21
CA ASN A 698 0.96 -36.36 -15.29
C ASN A 698 2.30 -37.05 -15.01
N THR A 699 2.33 -38.37 -15.19
CA THR A 699 3.55 -39.17 -15.11
C THR A 699 3.79 -39.92 -16.41
N PHE A 700 5.05 -40.21 -16.68
CA PHE A 700 5.43 -41.04 -17.80
C PHE A 700 4.98 -42.49 -17.55
N ALA A 701 4.20 -43.05 -18.48
CA ALA A 701 3.81 -44.45 -18.52
C ALA A 701 4.57 -45.17 -19.64
N ALA A 702 5.10 -46.36 -19.35
CA ALA A 702 5.88 -47.11 -20.33
C ALA A 702 5.00 -47.63 -21.49
N ALA A 703 5.36 -47.29 -22.74
CA ALA A 703 5.00 -48.11 -23.90
C ALA A 703 5.96 -49.32 -23.97
N PRO A 704 5.54 -50.48 -24.52
CA PRO A 704 6.38 -51.68 -24.54
C PRO A 704 7.68 -51.42 -25.33
N VAL A 705 8.83 -51.45 -24.64
CA VAL A 705 10.14 -51.17 -25.24
C VAL A 705 10.79 -52.49 -25.70
N SER A 706 11.20 -52.55 -26.97
CA SER A 706 11.79 -53.74 -27.60
C SER A 706 13.17 -54.09 -27.05
N GLY A 707 13.43 -55.39 -26.89
CA GLY A 707 14.54 -56.02 -26.15
C GLY A 707 15.99 -55.87 -26.63
N ASP A 708 16.40 -54.76 -27.25
CA ASP A 708 17.82 -54.56 -27.61
C ASP A 708 18.35 -53.21 -27.09
N PHE A 709 19.31 -53.27 -26.15
CA PHE A 709 19.51 -52.21 -25.15
C PHE A 709 20.98 -51.89 -24.88
N LYS A 710 21.59 -51.04 -25.73
CA LYS A 710 22.93 -50.47 -25.48
C LYS A 710 23.03 -48.94 -25.61
N SER A 711 22.02 -48.24 -26.14
CA SER A 711 22.04 -46.77 -26.27
C SER A 711 21.72 -46.04 -24.95
N VAL A 712 22.39 -44.92 -24.71
CA VAL A 712 22.11 -44.02 -23.57
C VAL A 712 20.80 -43.30 -23.81
N ALA A 713 19.90 -43.26 -22.81
CA ALA A 713 18.71 -42.42 -22.89
C ALA A 713 19.11 -40.98 -22.65
N ASN A 714 19.70 -40.71 -21.48
CA ASN A 714 20.22 -39.40 -21.07
C ASN A 714 21.22 -39.56 -19.91
N ILE A 715 22.01 -38.52 -19.66
CA ILE A 715 22.88 -38.38 -18.48
C ILE A 715 22.31 -37.24 -17.64
N PHE A 716 22.21 -37.46 -16.33
CA PHE A 716 21.67 -36.50 -15.38
C PHE A 716 22.66 -36.26 -14.24
N ASN A 717 22.54 -35.09 -13.63
CA ASN A 717 22.96 -34.84 -12.26
C ASN A 717 21.77 -35.14 -11.34
N ALA A 718 22.06 -35.57 -10.12
CA ALA A 718 21.06 -35.71 -9.09
C ALA A 718 21.53 -35.06 -7.79
N VAL A 719 20.61 -34.32 -7.16
CA VAL A 719 20.73 -33.83 -5.79
C VAL A 719 19.67 -34.49 -4.93
N GLY A 720 19.94 -34.65 -3.64
CA GLY A 720 18.97 -35.25 -2.77
C GLY A 720 19.41 -35.34 -1.33
N VAL A 721 18.66 -36.17 -0.61
CA VAL A 721 18.86 -36.44 0.80
C VAL A 721 18.77 -37.93 1.05
N GLN A 722 19.59 -38.41 1.97
CA GLN A 722 19.50 -39.76 2.52
C GLN A 722 19.39 -39.66 4.05
N GLN A 723 18.33 -40.23 4.60
CA GLN A 723 18.09 -40.39 6.03
C GLN A 723 18.81 -41.66 6.52
N GLY A 724 19.70 -41.52 7.51
CA GLY A 724 20.50 -42.60 8.08
C GLY A 724 20.42 -42.68 9.61
N THR A 725 20.99 -43.73 10.20
CA THR A 725 21.12 -43.87 11.67
C THR A 725 21.94 -42.78 12.34
N GLY A 726 22.83 -42.11 11.59
CA GLY A 726 23.64 -40.97 12.04
C GLY A 726 23.04 -39.59 11.71
N GLY A 727 21.79 -39.54 11.22
CA GLY A 727 21.13 -38.31 10.80
C GLY A 727 21.00 -38.17 9.28
N THR A 728 20.64 -36.96 8.85
CA THR A 728 20.36 -36.62 7.45
C THR A 728 21.66 -36.29 6.70
N SER A 729 21.85 -36.83 5.49
CA SER A 729 23.01 -36.57 4.64
C SER A 729 22.61 -36.04 3.26
N ALA A 730 23.34 -35.02 2.80
CA ALA A 730 23.25 -34.47 1.46
C ALA A 730 23.79 -35.46 0.42
N GLN A 731 23.15 -35.53 -0.74
CA GLN A 731 23.55 -36.42 -1.83
C GLN A 731 23.72 -35.61 -3.11
N SER A 732 24.89 -35.73 -3.73
CA SER A 732 25.22 -35.14 -5.03
C SER A 732 25.96 -36.18 -5.87
N LEU A 733 25.51 -36.42 -7.08
CA LEU A 733 26.00 -37.53 -7.92
C LEU A 733 25.62 -37.35 -9.39
N ALA A 734 26.29 -38.08 -10.27
CA ALA A 734 25.93 -38.21 -11.68
C ALA A 734 25.26 -39.56 -11.94
N VAL A 735 24.35 -39.61 -12.91
CA VAL A 735 23.62 -40.83 -13.25
C VAL A 735 23.45 -40.96 -14.75
N ARG A 736 23.69 -42.16 -15.24
CA ARG A 736 23.33 -42.56 -16.59
C ARG A 736 22.08 -43.41 -16.53
N LEU A 737 21.04 -42.97 -17.23
CA LEU A 737 19.81 -43.74 -17.44
C LEU A 737 19.78 -44.23 -18.90
N ARG A 738 19.45 -45.51 -19.11
CA ARG A 738 19.42 -46.12 -20.44
C ARG A 738 17.98 -46.40 -20.87
N ASN A 739 17.75 -46.52 -22.18
CA ASN A 739 16.41 -46.79 -22.75
C ASN A 739 15.80 -48.12 -22.28
N ALA A 740 16.62 -49.01 -21.71
CA ALA A 740 16.24 -50.27 -21.08
C ALA A 740 15.65 -50.15 -19.67
N GLY A 741 15.64 -48.94 -19.11
CA GLY A 741 15.36 -48.72 -17.70
C GLY A 741 16.51 -49.07 -16.76
N THR A 742 17.73 -49.35 -17.26
CA THR A 742 18.90 -49.53 -16.39
C THR A 742 19.52 -48.20 -15.99
N PHE A 743 20.01 -48.11 -14.76
CA PHE A 743 20.71 -46.94 -14.22
C PHE A 743 22.07 -47.31 -13.63
N GLN A 744 22.99 -46.35 -13.65
CA GLN A 744 24.29 -46.43 -12.97
C GLN A 744 24.65 -45.05 -12.41
N TYR A 745 24.85 -44.99 -11.11
CA TYR A 745 25.30 -43.79 -10.40
C TYR A 745 26.82 -43.72 -10.33
N CYS A 746 27.37 -42.52 -10.40
CA CYS A 746 28.80 -42.22 -10.24
C CYS A 746 29.00 -41.02 -9.32
N ARG A 747 30.11 -41.02 -8.59
CA ARG A 747 30.54 -39.91 -7.73
C ARG A 747 32.01 -39.63 -7.94
N ASP A 748 32.38 -38.36 -7.80
CA ASP A 748 33.77 -37.96 -7.79
C ASP A 748 34.51 -38.68 -6.64
N PRO A 749 35.60 -39.40 -6.91
CA PRO A 749 36.26 -40.23 -5.90
C PRO A 749 36.95 -39.43 -4.79
N VAL A 750 37.15 -38.12 -4.97
CA VAL A 750 37.83 -37.24 -4.02
C VAL A 750 36.83 -36.51 -3.12
N SER A 751 35.83 -35.86 -3.72
CA SER A 751 34.82 -35.05 -3.02
C SER A 751 33.58 -35.84 -2.62
N GLY A 752 33.33 -37.01 -3.23
CA GLY A 752 32.10 -37.79 -3.05
C GLY A 752 30.84 -37.13 -3.67
N GLY A 753 31.03 -36.04 -4.43
CA GLY A 753 29.97 -35.21 -5.00
C GLY A 753 29.77 -35.39 -6.51
N PHE A 754 29.41 -34.30 -7.18
CA PHE A 754 29.20 -34.29 -8.63
C PHE A 754 30.47 -34.60 -9.42
N MET A 755 30.29 -35.25 -10.57
CA MET A 755 31.33 -35.43 -11.57
C MET A 755 30.69 -35.43 -12.97
N ILE A 756 31.48 -35.15 -14.00
CA ILE A 756 31.07 -35.52 -15.36
C ILE A 756 30.96 -37.04 -15.38
N TYR A 757 29.84 -37.56 -15.88
CA TYR A 757 29.60 -39.00 -15.83
C TYR A 757 30.69 -39.79 -16.57
N ASP A 758 31.30 -40.76 -15.88
CA ASP A 758 32.24 -41.73 -16.45
C ASP A 758 31.61 -43.14 -16.45
N ALA A 759 31.54 -43.78 -17.62
CA ALA A 759 31.00 -45.13 -17.76
C ALA A 759 31.78 -46.19 -16.97
N ASN A 760 33.06 -45.93 -16.67
CA ASN A 760 33.96 -46.84 -15.95
C ASN A 760 34.06 -46.52 -14.46
N CYS A 761 33.26 -45.58 -13.94
CA CYS A 761 33.29 -45.21 -12.53
C CYS A 761 33.10 -46.47 -11.64
N THR A 762 33.89 -46.56 -10.56
CA THR A 762 33.96 -47.75 -9.70
C THR A 762 33.12 -47.64 -8.43
N GLN A 763 32.68 -46.43 -8.06
CA GLN A 763 31.72 -46.18 -6.98
C GLN A 763 30.29 -46.18 -7.53
N THR A 764 29.68 -47.36 -7.68
CA THR A 764 28.39 -47.46 -8.39
C THR A 764 27.31 -48.22 -7.64
N GLU A 765 26.25 -47.52 -7.30
CA GLU A 765 24.92 -48.11 -7.20
C GLU A 765 24.40 -48.33 -8.64
N LYS A 766 24.01 -49.58 -8.96
CA LYS A 766 23.54 -50.00 -10.28
C LYS A 766 22.24 -50.75 -10.16
N GLY A 767 21.40 -50.65 -11.18
CA GLY A 767 20.14 -51.37 -11.17
C GLY A 767 19.29 -51.15 -12.41
N TYR A 768 18.02 -51.49 -12.27
CA TYR A 768 17.01 -51.26 -13.29
C TYR A 768 15.68 -50.82 -12.67
N VAL A 769 14.83 -50.23 -13.50
CA VAL A 769 13.49 -49.84 -13.16
C VAL A 769 12.48 -50.68 -13.95
N ALA A 770 11.38 -51.07 -13.30
CA ALA A 770 10.30 -51.84 -13.92
C ALA A 770 8.96 -51.12 -13.68
N TYR A 771 8.17 -50.91 -14.72
CA TYR A 771 6.90 -50.20 -14.59
C TYR A 771 5.88 -51.01 -13.78
N ASN A 772 5.34 -50.42 -12.72
CA ASN A 772 4.31 -50.98 -11.89
C ASN A 772 2.95 -50.39 -12.28
N THR A 773 2.13 -51.16 -13.00
CA THR A 773 0.83 -50.70 -13.50
C THR A 773 -0.18 -50.42 -12.37
N THR A 774 -0.04 -51.06 -11.21
CA THR A 774 -0.93 -50.85 -10.06
C THR A 774 -0.67 -49.50 -9.40
N ARG A 775 0.61 -49.09 -9.32
CA ARG A 775 1.01 -47.85 -8.65
C ARG A 775 1.27 -46.67 -9.59
N ALA A 776 1.29 -46.90 -10.91
CA ALA A 776 1.62 -45.90 -11.93
C ALA A 776 2.99 -45.23 -11.67
N SER A 777 3.96 -46.05 -11.29
CA SER A 777 5.34 -45.67 -10.98
C SER A 777 6.28 -46.78 -11.43
N PHE A 778 7.58 -46.55 -11.32
CA PHE A 778 8.56 -47.59 -11.57
C PHE A 778 9.10 -48.16 -10.26
N ASP A 779 9.13 -49.48 -10.13
CA ASP A 779 9.88 -50.16 -9.09
C ASP A 779 11.35 -50.15 -9.42
N LEU A 780 12.19 -49.82 -8.43
CA LEU A 780 13.63 -49.71 -8.60
C LEU A 780 14.34 -50.87 -7.91
N PHE A 781 15.10 -51.64 -8.69
CA PHE A 781 15.85 -52.79 -8.24
C PHE A 781 17.34 -52.51 -8.34
N THR A 782 18.07 -52.62 -7.22
CA THR A 782 19.53 -52.55 -7.21
C THR A 782 20.13 -53.93 -7.42
N THR A 783 21.25 -53.97 -8.11
CA THR A 783 21.97 -55.18 -8.52
C THR A 783 23.42 -55.10 -8.06
N SER A 784 24.22 -56.14 -8.33
CA SER A 784 25.64 -56.12 -7.97
C SER A 784 26.33 -54.83 -8.46
N PRO A 785 27.12 -54.16 -7.59
CA PRO A 785 27.87 -52.98 -8.01
C PRO A 785 28.97 -53.33 -9.03
N THR A 786 29.39 -54.59 -9.08
CA THR A 786 30.39 -55.11 -10.03
C THR A 786 29.74 -55.59 -11.34
N GLY A 787 30.37 -55.30 -12.48
CA GLY A 787 29.88 -55.67 -13.81
C GLY A 787 28.98 -54.63 -14.48
N SER A 788 28.31 -55.02 -15.58
CA SER A 788 27.37 -54.17 -16.32
C SER A 788 25.99 -54.15 -15.65
N ALA A 789 25.24 -53.05 -15.79
CA ALA A 789 23.86 -53.00 -15.31
C ALA A 789 23.00 -54.06 -16.02
N VAL A 790 22.21 -54.82 -15.25
CA VAL A 790 21.34 -55.90 -15.73
C VAL A 790 19.86 -55.55 -15.48
N THR A 791 18.95 -56.19 -16.21
CA THR A 791 17.49 -55.96 -16.16
C THR A 791 16.71 -57.05 -15.42
N THR A 792 17.41 -57.99 -14.78
CA THR A 792 16.80 -59.14 -14.08
C THR A 792 17.54 -59.40 -12.77
N GLY A 793 16.83 -59.95 -11.78
CA GLY A 793 17.38 -60.17 -10.43
C GLY A 793 17.40 -58.87 -9.61
N GLY A 794 18.21 -58.82 -8.56
CA GLY A 794 18.35 -57.62 -7.72
C GLY A 794 17.32 -57.48 -6.59
N THR A 795 17.55 -56.47 -5.75
CA THR A 795 16.74 -56.19 -4.55
C THR A 795 15.91 -54.94 -4.78
N LEU A 796 14.60 -55.03 -4.51
CA LEU A 796 13.72 -53.86 -4.53
C LEU A 796 14.20 -52.87 -3.47
N THR A 797 14.61 -51.68 -3.91
CA THR A 797 15.29 -50.68 -3.06
C THR A 797 14.70 -49.29 -3.21
N GLY A 798 13.60 -49.14 -3.95
CA GLY A 798 12.95 -47.87 -4.10
C GLY A 798 11.89 -47.86 -5.18
N SER A 799 11.47 -46.64 -5.53
CA SER A 799 10.70 -46.38 -6.74
C SER A 799 11.26 -45.17 -7.47
N MET A 800 10.94 -45.08 -8.75
CA MET A 800 11.14 -43.88 -9.56
C MET A 800 9.79 -43.38 -10.04
N VAL A 801 9.50 -42.11 -9.76
CA VAL A 801 8.36 -41.39 -10.33
C VAL A 801 8.94 -40.44 -11.38
N ILE A 802 8.50 -40.59 -12.63
CA ILE A 802 8.92 -39.72 -13.72
C ILE A 802 7.75 -38.80 -14.01
N GLY A 803 7.78 -37.61 -13.43
CA GLY A 803 6.78 -36.57 -13.67
C GLY A 803 6.91 -35.94 -15.06
N LEU A 804 5.81 -35.39 -15.57
CA LEU A 804 5.82 -34.58 -16.79
C LEU A 804 5.40 -33.15 -16.42
N VAL A 805 6.34 -32.21 -16.50
CA VAL A 805 6.07 -30.78 -16.31
C VAL A 805 6.15 -30.09 -17.66
N ASN A 806 5.02 -29.57 -18.15
CA ASN A 806 4.90 -29.05 -19.52
C ASN A 806 5.37 -30.05 -20.60
N GLY A 807 5.14 -31.35 -20.36
CA GLY A 807 5.57 -32.43 -21.24
C GLY A 807 7.04 -32.84 -21.12
N VAL A 808 7.84 -32.16 -20.28
CA VAL A 808 9.25 -32.50 -20.04
C VAL A 808 9.37 -33.42 -18.83
N ALA A 809 10.18 -34.47 -18.96
CA ALA A 809 10.38 -35.45 -17.90
C ALA A 809 11.20 -34.89 -16.73
N VAL A 810 10.65 -35.02 -15.52
CA VAL A 810 11.32 -34.70 -14.25
C VAL A 810 11.39 -35.99 -13.41
N PRO A 811 12.49 -36.76 -13.52
CA PRO A 811 12.66 -37.98 -12.74
C PRO A 811 12.92 -37.69 -11.27
N VAL A 812 12.26 -38.47 -10.42
CA VAL A 812 12.42 -38.44 -8.96
C VAL A 812 12.65 -39.86 -8.47
N HIS A 813 13.77 -40.09 -7.80
CA HIS A 813 14.11 -41.36 -7.18
C HIS A 813 13.77 -41.32 -5.69
N LEU A 814 12.90 -42.23 -5.28
CA LEU A 814 12.50 -42.49 -3.91
C LEU A 814 13.28 -43.69 -3.37
N VAL A 815 14.30 -43.42 -2.56
CA VAL A 815 15.21 -44.44 -2.02
C VAL A 815 14.55 -45.11 -0.81
N ARG A 816 14.45 -46.44 -0.81
CA ARG A 816 13.89 -47.28 0.25
C ARG A 816 14.69 -48.56 0.41
N GLU A 817 15.95 -48.43 0.82
CA GLU A 817 16.82 -49.59 1.05
C GLU A 817 16.51 -50.28 2.38
N SER A 818 16.19 -49.49 3.41
CA SER A 818 15.68 -49.99 4.70
C SER A 818 14.90 -48.89 5.42
N ALA A 819 14.25 -49.22 6.54
CA ALA A 819 13.64 -48.20 7.40
C ALA A 819 14.67 -47.18 7.94
N ALA A 820 15.93 -47.60 8.10
CA ALA A 820 17.01 -46.72 8.56
C ALA A 820 17.82 -46.11 7.40
N ASN A 821 17.50 -46.43 6.15
CA ASN A 821 18.18 -45.91 4.96
C ASN A 821 17.17 -45.61 3.84
N ALA A 822 16.64 -44.39 3.86
CA ALA A 822 15.63 -43.94 2.90
C ALA A 822 15.84 -42.47 2.50
N GLY A 823 15.28 -42.04 1.38
CA GLY A 823 15.62 -40.71 0.86
C GLY A 823 14.93 -40.32 -0.43
N LEU A 824 15.27 -39.13 -0.92
CA LEU A 824 14.74 -38.55 -2.15
C LEU A 824 15.89 -37.97 -2.97
N ARG A 825 15.90 -38.23 -4.28
CA ARG A 825 16.83 -37.61 -5.23
C ARG A 825 16.05 -37.04 -6.42
N VAL A 826 16.30 -35.78 -6.75
CA VAL A 826 15.72 -35.07 -7.90
C VAL A 826 16.77 -35.01 -9.00
N PHE A 827 16.35 -35.12 -10.26
CA PHE A 827 17.23 -35.27 -11.41
C PHE A 827 17.13 -34.05 -12.33
N GLY A 828 18.27 -33.62 -12.87
CA GLY A 828 18.41 -32.57 -13.86
C GLY A 828 19.41 -33.00 -14.92
N LEU A 829 19.19 -32.62 -16.17
CA LEU A 829 20.08 -33.06 -17.26
C LEU A 829 21.51 -32.55 -17.04
N GLN A 830 22.49 -33.42 -17.27
CA GLN A 830 23.91 -33.04 -17.24
C GLN A 830 24.28 -32.40 -18.59
N GLN A 831 23.77 -31.20 -18.82
CA GLN A 831 23.95 -30.38 -20.02
C GLN A 831 24.20 -28.93 -19.61
N SER A 832 24.83 -28.14 -20.48
CA SER A 832 25.15 -26.74 -20.16
C SER A 832 23.88 -25.95 -19.83
N LEU A 833 23.96 -25.13 -18.78
CA LEU A 833 22.88 -24.30 -18.28
C LEU A 833 23.30 -22.82 -18.35
N THR A 834 22.56 -21.99 -19.08
CA THR A 834 22.88 -20.56 -19.21
C THR A 834 22.17 -19.71 -18.15
N PRO A 835 22.77 -18.60 -17.68
CA PRO A 835 22.08 -17.59 -16.87
C PRO A 835 20.76 -17.16 -17.53
N GLY A 836 19.71 -16.98 -16.74
CA GLY A 836 18.36 -16.74 -17.25
C GLY A 836 17.47 -17.98 -17.31
N THR A 837 18.04 -19.18 -17.47
CA THR A 837 17.25 -20.42 -17.65
C THR A 837 16.43 -20.77 -16.39
N ALA A 838 16.98 -20.48 -15.22
CA ALA A 838 16.35 -20.72 -13.93
C ALA A 838 15.72 -19.45 -13.34
N ASP A 839 15.57 -18.37 -14.11
CA ASP A 839 15.01 -17.12 -13.59
C ASP A 839 13.55 -17.30 -13.20
N GLY A 840 13.18 -16.77 -12.04
CA GLY A 840 11.83 -16.86 -11.50
C GLY A 840 11.78 -16.83 -9.98
N SER A 841 10.55 -16.86 -9.45
CA SER A 841 10.27 -17.03 -8.04
C SER A 841 9.85 -18.47 -7.77
N TYR A 842 10.30 -19.05 -6.66
CA TYR A 842 10.07 -20.45 -6.30
C TYR A 842 9.65 -20.57 -4.84
N ALA A 843 8.66 -21.42 -4.56
CA ALA A 843 8.35 -21.85 -3.20
C ALA A 843 9.10 -23.14 -2.88
N LEU A 844 10.04 -23.10 -1.95
CA LEU A 844 10.85 -24.24 -1.54
C LEU A 844 10.45 -24.76 -0.16
N VAL A 845 10.52 -26.08 0.01
CA VAL A 845 10.32 -26.78 1.28
C VAL A 845 11.61 -27.52 1.65
N SER A 846 12.05 -27.32 2.89
CA SER A 846 13.24 -27.93 3.48
C SER A 846 12.91 -29.25 4.19
N VAL A 847 13.86 -30.18 4.21
CA VAL A 847 13.79 -31.39 5.04
C VAL A 847 13.77 -31.12 6.54
N LYS A 848 14.06 -29.87 6.95
CA LYS A 848 13.90 -29.41 8.35
C LYS A 848 12.47 -28.96 8.66
N GLY A 849 11.55 -29.03 7.69
CA GLY A 849 10.17 -28.56 7.84
C GLY A 849 10.02 -27.04 7.71
N GLU A 850 11.01 -26.37 7.10
CA GLU A 850 10.97 -24.93 6.82
C GLU A 850 10.43 -24.68 5.41
N ASN A 851 9.67 -23.61 5.21
CA ASN A 851 9.19 -23.15 3.89
C ASN A 851 9.80 -21.79 3.60
N HIS A 852 10.29 -21.59 2.37
CA HIS A 852 10.99 -20.36 1.97
C HIS A 852 10.66 -19.98 0.53
N ASP A 853 10.63 -18.67 0.26
CA ASP A 853 10.65 -18.18 -1.12
C ASP A 853 12.10 -18.02 -1.61
N ALA A 854 12.33 -18.43 -2.85
CA ALA A 854 13.57 -18.20 -3.57
C ALA A 854 13.32 -17.32 -4.80
N THR A 855 14.24 -16.42 -5.11
CA THR A 855 14.27 -15.69 -6.38
C THR A 855 15.59 -15.90 -7.09
N VAL A 856 15.52 -16.17 -8.39
CA VAL A 856 16.67 -16.29 -9.29
C VAL A 856 16.50 -15.24 -10.39
N ALA A 857 17.54 -14.45 -10.63
CA ALA A 857 17.57 -13.42 -11.67
C ALA A 857 18.99 -13.30 -12.27
N GLY A 858 19.20 -13.87 -13.46
CA GLY A 858 20.51 -13.96 -14.07
C GLY A 858 21.48 -14.74 -13.18
N ASN A 859 22.46 -14.04 -12.59
CA ASN A 859 23.42 -14.63 -11.64
C ASN A 859 23.08 -14.35 -10.17
N GLY A 860 21.98 -13.65 -9.89
CA GLY A 860 21.53 -13.36 -8.53
C GLY A 860 20.64 -14.49 -8.00
N PHE A 861 20.87 -14.89 -6.76
CA PHE A 861 20.01 -15.79 -6.01
C PHE A 861 19.71 -15.20 -4.64
N ASN A 862 18.44 -15.21 -4.24
CA ASN A 862 18.05 -14.89 -2.88
C ASN A 862 17.17 -16.01 -2.37
N LEU A 863 17.50 -16.56 -1.21
CA LEU A 863 16.66 -17.55 -0.54
C LEU A 863 16.59 -17.24 0.95
N ALA A 864 15.35 -17.06 1.42
CA ALA A 864 15.06 -16.65 2.79
C ALA A 864 15.75 -15.34 3.21
N GLY A 865 15.91 -14.40 2.26
CA GLY A 865 16.56 -13.10 2.50
C GLY A 865 18.08 -13.12 2.40
N ALA A 866 18.71 -14.29 2.27
CA ALA A 866 20.15 -14.41 2.07
C ALA A 866 20.48 -14.35 0.56
N ALA A 867 21.19 -13.30 0.16
CA ALA A 867 21.66 -13.14 -1.21
C ALA A 867 22.96 -13.94 -1.45
N ALA A 868 23.05 -14.58 -2.60
CA ALA A 868 24.22 -15.30 -3.09
C ALA A 868 24.41 -15.06 -4.60
N VAL A 869 25.64 -15.23 -5.08
CA VAL A 869 25.95 -15.23 -6.51
C VAL A 869 25.99 -16.65 -7.05
N LEU A 870 25.40 -16.84 -8.22
CA LEU A 870 25.31 -18.11 -8.93
C LEU A 870 26.46 -18.29 -9.93
N SER A 871 27.10 -19.44 -9.87
CA SER A 871 28.03 -19.94 -10.87
C SER A 871 27.41 -21.12 -11.61
N TYR A 872 27.03 -20.91 -12.87
CA TYR A 872 26.43 -21.93 -13.72
C TYR A 872 27.47 -22.91 -14.26
N ASP A 873 27.05 -24.16 -14.49
CA ASP A 873 27.90 -25.27 -14.93
C ASP A 873 29.10 -25.53 -14.00
N ALA A 874 28.90 -25.29 -12.69
CA ALA A 874 29.89 -25.48 -11.64
C ALA A 874 29.29 -26.39 -10.54
N PRO A 875 30.01 -27.44 -10.08
CA PRO A 875 31.32 -27.89 -10.55
C PRO A 875 31.30 -28.64 -11.89
N VAL A 876 30.12 -28.96 -12.43
CA VAL A 876 29.94 -29.70 -13.70
C VAL A 876 28.75 -29.14 -14.48
N LEU A 877 28.65 -29.50 -15.77
CA LEU A 877 27.55 -29.11 -16.64
C LEU A 877 26.19 -29.44 -16.01
N GLY A 878 25.26 -28.47 -16.00
CA GLY A 878 23.90 -28.63 -15.51
C GLY A 878 23.73 -28.50 -13.99
N VAL A 879 24.80 -28.12 -13.28
CA VAL A 879 24.77 -27.77 -11.85
C VAL A 879 25.04 -26.29 -11.69
N VAL A 880 24.33 -25.65 -10.75
CA VAL A 880 24.60 -24.27 -10.34
C VAL A 880 25.12 -24.27 -8.93
N GLN A 881 26.26 -23.63 -8.72
CA GLN A 881 26.87 -23.44 -7.40
C GLN A 881 26.51 -22.05 -6.86
N ALA A 882 26.08 -22.00 -5.60
CA ALA A 882 25.88 -20.75 -4.86
C ALA A 882 27.08 -20.48 -3.94
N ASP A 883 27.47 -19.21 -3.83
CA ASP A 883 28.65 -18.78 -3.06
C ASP A 883 28.42 -18.73 -1.53
N ALA A 884 29.35 -18.09 -0.82
CA ALA A 884 29.37 -17.99 0.64
C ALA A 884 28.11 -17.34 1.26
N GLY A 885 27.31 -16.60 0.49
CA GLY A 885 26.01 -16.12 0.97
C GLY A 885 25.05 -17.26 1.32
N ARG A 886 25.16 -18.40 0.62
CA ARG A 886 24.39 -19.63 0.86
C ARG A 886 25.10 -20.85 0.22
N PRO A 887 26.19 -21.36 0.84
CA PRO A 887 27.08 -22.33 0.19
C PRO A 887 26.37 -23.66 -0.09
N GLY A 888 26.33 -24.04 -1.37
CA GLY A 888 25.68 -25.25 -1.82
C GLY A 888 25.51 -25.30 -3.32
N ASN A 889 24.78 -26.31 -3.78
CA ASN A 889 24.56 -26.58 -5.19
C ASN A 889 23.09 -26.86 -5.45
N PHE A 890 22.59 -26.46 -6.61
CA PHE A 890 21.25 -26.85 -7.06
C PHE A 890 21.21 -27.26 -8.52
N ILE A 891 20.15 -27.99 -8.84
CA ILE A 891 19.76 -28.31 -10.20
C ILE A 891 18.36 -27.75 -10.46
N PHE A 892 18.15 -27.33 -11.69
CA PHE A 892 16.85 -26.89 -12.20
C PHE A 892 16.39 -27.85 -13.29
N ASN A 893 15.14 -28.30 -13.19
CA ASN A 893 14.51 -29.10 -14.24
C ASN A 893 13.05 -28.70 -14.41
N SER A 894 12.76 -27.97 -15.50
CA SER A 894 11.40 -27.65 -15.96
C SER A 894 10.48 -27.11 -14.88
N GLY A 895 10.93 -26.13 -14.10
CA GLY A 895 10.13 -25.50 -13.04
C GLY A 895 10.30 -26.12 -11.66
N VAL A 896 11.01 -27.24 -11.53
CA VAL A 896 11.42 -27.83 -10.25
C VAL A 896 12.86 -27.41 -9.93
N LEU A 897 13.06 -26.83 -8.76
CA LEU A 897 14.39 -26.46 -8.24
C LEU A 897 14.68 -27.31 -7.01
N ALA A 898 15.88 -27.90 -6.94
CA ALA A 898 16.34 -28.67 -5.79
C ALA A 898 17.75 -28.22 -5.39
N PHE A 899 17.89 -27.72 -4.16
CA PHE A 899 19.10 -27.19 -3.54
C PHE A 899 19.60 -28.10 -2.42
N VAL A 900 20.91 -28.31 -2.37
CA VAL A 900 21.57 -29.06 -1.31
C VAL A 900 22.76 -28.29 -0.77
N SER A 901 22.87 -28.21 0.56
CA SER A 901 23.98 -27.53 1.24
C SER A 901 25.30 -28.30 1.16
N ASP A 902 26.42 -27.59 1.27
CA ASP A 902 27.76 -28.21 1.24
C ASP A 902 27.98 -29.22 2.39
N PRO A 903 28.84 -30.25 2.18
CA PRO A 903 29.16 -31.24 3.20
C PRO A 903 29.75 -30.61 4.48
N GLY A 904 29.11 -30.83 5.64
CA GLY A 904 29.59 -30.37 6.95
C GLY A 904 28.82 -29.20 7.58
N ALA A 905 27.94 -28.54 6.82
CA ALA A 905 26.97 -27.58 7.34
C ALA A 905 25.59 -28.25 7.45
N ASN A 906 25.26 -28.87 8.60
CA ASN A 906 23.95 -29.45 8.95
C ASN A 906 23.04 -29.76 7.73
N ALA A 907 23.37 -30.84 7.00
CA ALA A 907 22.87 -31.12 5.65
C ALA A 907 21.36 -30.87 5.50
N ALA A 908 21.00 -29.99 4.57
CA ALA A 908 19.63 -29.68 4.23
C ALA A 908 19.41 -29.85 2.72
N LEU A 909 18.38 -30.61 2.36
CA LEU A 909 17.77 -30.57 1.04
C LEU A 909 16.58 -29.62 1.10
N GLU A 910 16.52 -28.71 0.14
CA GLU A 910 15.40 -27.80 -0.07
C GLU A 910 14.96 -27.95 -1.53
N PHE A 911 13.68 -28.17 -1.77
CA PHE A 911 13.19 -28.25 -3.14
C PHE A 911 11.77 -27.76 -3.26
N GLY A 912 11.37 -27.41 -4.48
CA GLY A 912 10.05 -26.89 -4.72
C GLY A 912 9.81 -26.48 -6.16
N VAL A 913 8.77 -25.69 -6.36
CA VAL A 913 8.23 -25.37 -7.69
C VAL A 913 8.27 -23.87 -7.94
N ARG A 914 8.39 -23.50 -9.22
CA ARG A 914 8.27 -22.12 -9.70
C ARG A 914 6.81 -21.63 -9.56
N HIS A 915 6.64 -20.38 -9.13
CA HIS A 915 5.36 -19.67 -9.12
C HIS A 915 4.88 -19.32 -10.53
#